data_AF-A0A928SWY5-F1
#
_entry.id   AF-A0A928SWY5-F1
#
_cell.length_a   1.000
_cell.length_b   1.000
_cell.length_c   1.000
_cell.angle_alpha   90.00
_cell.angle_beta   90.00
_cell.angle_gamma   90.00
#
_symmetry.space_group_name_H-M   'P 1'
#
loop_
_entity.id
_entity.type
_entity.pdbx_description
1 polymer ?
#
loop_
_entity_poly.entity_id
_entity_poly.type
_entity_poly.pdbx_seq_one_letter_code
_entity_poly.pdbx_strand_id
1 'polypeptide(L)'
;MKAIVQDRYGSADVLQLREIDRPRPRAGEVIVRVHAAGIDFGVWHLMEGVPYAVRLAFGLRRPKNPVRGIELAGVVEEVGTNVTTFAPGDEVFGVGEGSFAEYARASVSKLLHKPPNLGFAEAAAVPVSATTALTGLRAAGLEAGQTVLITGAGGGVGSYAVQLARAMGAEVTGVCSTAKLDFVRSLGAAHVIDYTREDATAGDRTYDVIIDLAGSRSVSALRRALAPTGTLVILGGEGGGKWLGMGRQVWAQIVGVTTRQTFRSPIGLVNQKDLATLGEMLEAGNHGVTHALVQEVCVERSSAARRQRWHQRVAAALERDLLAGESPHLLAQHFEAAGDAARAVPAYAAAGRQAGLRYATSDAIALCARALDLLPRLPAGRERDRLELEILGTMCRQVSSTSFKTTFAGREPLSVYSRAIEIARTLDDSPSVYAALTRLCNYHMITADYRQAAELHGELEAIEQAHELDPVLLHSGIFARAYTAFFTADLGSAVRLLEQLAPSEHERSVFHANLPGRTLALGHLACVRWVMGDAERALAEAQATIDLAARTGVPVLPALGHVVRARLRYLRRDPLPIAEVEAIEAVRVAAPDLGLQTEAKAFALWAKARRAPLSLEEIRPLLDDLNQRLTEVSTCSTLLGQVLIDVLRASGHAAEASRLTGEIISFAISHDESVFLPELLRIRGEQVERTNPAAAAKDYLEALELARTTGAQSLERRAMENLSALQASARAGGAAPRRGSRRT
;
A
#
# COMPACT_ATOMS: atom_id res chain seq x y z
N MET A 1 15.08 22.90 32.37
CA MET A 1 14.27 22.05 31.47
C MET A 1 13.57 22.93 30.45
N LYS A 2 13.35 22.42 29.24
CA LYS A 2 12.55 23.08 28.20
C LYS A 2 11.05 22.86 28.45
N ALA A 3 10.26 23.92 28.30
CA ALA A 3 8.81 23.88 28.49
C ALA A 3 8.08 24.91 27.61
N ILE A 4 6.82 24.59 27.25
CA ILE A 4 5.89 25.52 26.61
C ILE A 4 5.14 26.29 27.71
N VAL A 5 5.45 27.57 27.83
CA VAL A 5 4.93 28.45 28.88
C VAL A 5 4.03 29.55 28.35
N GLN A 6 3.12 30.02 29.20
CA GLN A 6 2.32 31.22 29.00
C GLN A 6 2.16 32.05 30.28
N ASP A 7 2.37 33.36 30.17
CA ASP A 7 2.24 34.29 31.30
C ASP A 7 0.90 35.04 31.32
N ARG A 8 0.13 34.94 30.23
CA ARG A 8 -1.16 35.59 30.06
C ARG A 8 -2.10 34.70 29.27
N TYR A 9 -3.39 34.87 29.50
CA TYR A 9 -4.41 34.24 28.67
C TYR A 9 -4.41 34.82 27.26
N GLY A 10 -4.64 33.97 26.29
CA GLY A 10 -4.78 34.38 24.90
C GLY A 10 -4.76 33.21 23.95
N SER A 11 -4.82 33.53 22.66
CA SER A 11 -4.66 32.52 21.62
C SER A 11 -3.25 31.91 21.64
N ALA A 12 -3.03 30.82 20.89
CA ALA A 12 -1.78 30.07 20.91
C ALA A 12 -0.49 30.88 20.62
N ASP A 13 -0.59 32.08 20.07
CA ASP A 13 0.56 32.99 19.91
C ASP A 13 1.17 33.45 21.24
N VAL A 14 0.48 33.26 22.38
CA VAL A 14 1.04 33.54 23.71
C VAL A 14 1.97 32.45 24.22
N LEU A 15 2.01 31.27 23.57
CA LEU A 15 2.83 30.14 23.96
C LEU A 15 4.28 30.36 23.54
N GLN A 16 5.21 30.15 24.48
CA GLN A 16 6.64 30.31 24.24
C GLN A 16 7.40 29.08 24.72
N LEU A 17 8.35 28.61 23.91
CA LEU A 17 9.33 27.65 24.36
C LEU A 17 10.38 28.40 25.20
N ARG A 18 10.52 28.04 26.47
CA ARG A 18 11.52 28.61 27.37
C ARG A 18 12.25 27.52 28.14
N GLU A 19 13.46 27.84 28.56
CA GLU A 19 14.13 27.09 29.62
C GLU A 19 13.66 27.62 30.98
N ILE A 20 13.20 26.71 31.84
CA ILE A 20 12.73 26.99 33.19
C ILE A 20 13.31 25.99 34.19
N ASP A 21 13.23 26.30 35.47
CA ASP A 21 13.66 25.39 36.53
C ASP A 21 12.88 24.08 36.52
N ARG A 22 13.59 22.98 36.79
CA ARG A 22 12.97 21.67 36.92
C ARG A 22 12.11 21.62 38.19
N PRO A 23 10.85 21.14 38.13
CA PRO A 23 10.01 21.04 39.31
C PRO A 23 10.58 20.00 40.29
N ARG A 24 10.33 20.22 41.58
CA ARG A 24 10.63 19.27 42.66
C ARG A 24 9.35 18.57 43.12
N PRO A 25 9.39 17.26 43.45
CA PRO A 25 8.21 16.56 43.93
C PRO A 25 7.85 17.04 45.35
N ARG A 26 6.55 17.20 45.65
CA ARG A 26 6.06 17.37 47.03
C ARG A 26 5.66 16.01 47.62
N ALA A 27 5.27 15.99 48.90
CA ALA A 27 4.70 14.80 49.52
C ALA A 27 3.48 14.30 48.71
N GLY A 28 3.45 13.00 48.37
CA GLY A 28 2.39 12.40 47.56
C GLY A 28 2.43 12.72 46.05
N GLU A 29 3.53 13.31 45.56
CA GLU A 29 3.73 13.62 44.15
C GLU A 29 5.01 12.97 43.61
N VAL A 30 5.08 12.79 42.30
CA VAL A 30 6.26 12.33 41.56
C VAL A 30 6.63 13.33 40.47
N ILE A 31 7.88 13.30 40.04
CA ILE A 31 8.33 13.92 38.80
C ILE A 31 8.38 12.86 37.72
N VAL A 32 7.64 13.10 36.65
CA VAL A 32 7.66 12.25 35.45
C VAL A 32 8.50 12.93 34.39
N ARG A 33 9.51 12.24 33.86
CA ARG A 33 10.17 12.60 32.62
C ARG A 33 9.22 12.28 31.48
N VAL A 34 8.68 13.32 30.85
CA VAL A 34 7.60 13.20 29.87
C VAL A 34 8.18 12.70 28.56
N HIS A 35 7.67 11.56 28.07
CA HIS A 35 7.99 11.04 26.74
C HIS A 35 6.95 11.47 25.72
N ALA A 36 5.68 11.54 26.13
CA ALA A 36 4.59 12.03 25.30
C ALA A 36 3.56 12.80 26.15
N ALA A 37 2.87 13.75 25.52
CA ALA A 37 1.82 14.54 26.12
C ALA A 37 0.58 14.60 25.21
N GLY A 38 -0.60 14.45 25.79
CA GLY A 38 -1.88 14.57 25.10
C GLY A 38 -2.28 16.03 24.88
N ILE A 39 -3.03 16.29 23.80
CA ILE A 39 -3.62 17.60 23.53
C ILE A 39 -5.13 17.45 23.46
N ASP A 40 -5.83 18.09 24.40
CA ASP A 40 -7.28 18.09 24.47
C ASP A 40 -7.87 19.50 24.41
N PHE A 41 -9.18 19.59 24.20
CA PHE A 41 -9.87 20.86 24.04
C PHE A 41 -9.90 21.70 25.34
N GLY A 42 -9.71 21.08 26.50
CA GLY A 42 -9.48 21.74 27.77
C GLY A 42 -8.18 22.54 27.82
N VAL A 43 -7.12 22.09 27.14
CA VAL A 43 -5.87 22.87 27.01
C VAL A 43 -6.15 24.21 26.33
N TRP A 44 -6.96 24.23 25.27
CA TRP A 44 -7.36 25.46 24.59
C TRP A 44 -8.17 26.40 25.50
N HIS A 45 -9.17 25.88 26.23
CA HIS A 45 -9.95 26.67 27.19
C HIS A 45 -9.07 27.29 28.29
N LEU A 46 -8.09 26.53 28.81
CA LEU A 46 -7.15 27.02 29.82
C LEU A 46 -6.09 27.98 29.24
N MET A 47 -5.77 27.86 27.96
CA MET A 47 -4.87 28.77 27.23
C MET A 47 -5.54 30.12 26.99
N GLU A 48 -6.76 30.13 26.43
CA GLU A 48 -7.52 31.35 26.19
C GLU A 48 -8.17 31.92 27.47
N GLY A 49 -8.32 31.10 28.51
CA GLY A 49 -8.99 31.47 29.76
C GLY A 49 -10.48 31.71 29.54
N VAL A 50 -11.11 30.90 28.70
CA VAL A 50 -12.55 30.95 28.40
C VAL A 50 -13.18 29.57 28.68
N PRO A 51 -14.46 29.51 29.12
CA PRO A 51 -15.27 30.64 29.57
C PRO A 51 -14.66 31.32 30.81
N TYR A 52 -14.92 32.61 31.03
CA TYR A 52 -14.25 33.41 32.08
C TYR A 52 -14.35 32.80 33.48
N ALA A 53 -15.42 32.03 33.77
CA ALA A 53 -15.56 31.28 35.01
C ALA A 53 -14.36 30.35 35.32
N VAL A 54 -13.68 29.80 34.29
CA VAL A 54 -12.49 28.95 34.48
C VAL A 54 -11.35 29.71 35.17
N ARG A 55 -11.29 31.03 35.02
CA ARG A 55 -10.25 31.87 35.66
C ARG A 55 -10.39 31.93 37.18
N LEU A 56 -11.57 31.69 37.74
CA LEU A 56 -11.76 31.62 39.19
C LEU A 56 -10.97 30.46 39.81
N ALA A 57 -10.94 29.31 39.14
CA ALA A 57 -10.18 28.15 39.60
C ALA A 57 -8.71 28.19 39.15
N PHE A 58 -8.44 28.59 37.90
CA PHE A 58 -7.13 28.44 37.26
C PHE A 58 -6.29 29.73 37.21
N GLY A 59 -6.78 30.83 37.79
CA GLY A 59 -6.06 32.09 38.01
C GLY A 59 -6.76 33.28 37.36
N LEU A 60 -7.06 34.32 38.15
CA LEU A 60 -7.96 35.39 37.72
C LEU A 60 -7.43 36.21 36.54
N ARG A 61 -6.18 36.67 36.64
CA ARG A 61 -5.53 37.54 35.64
C ARG A 61 -4.60 36.80 34.69
N ARG A 62 -4.00 35.71 35.16
CA ARG A 62 -3.06 34.86 34.43
C ARG A 62 -3.15 33.42 34.94
N PRO A 63 -2.70 32.43 34.15
CA PRO A 63 -2.69 31.03 34.56
C PRO A 63 -1.84 30.81 35.82
N LYS A 64 -2.34 30.04 36.80
CA LYS A 64 -1.61 29.67 38.02
C LYS A 64 -0.38 28.80 37.72
N ASN A 65 -0.51 27.85 36.81
CA ASN A 65 0.61 27.08 36.28
C ASN A 65 1.02 27.71 34.93
N PRO A 66 2.24 28.22 34.74
CA PRO A 66 2.64 28.79 33.46
C PRO A 66 2.81 27.73 32.36
N VAL A 67 3.13 26.48 32.71
CA VAL A 67 3.32 25.38 31.75
C VAL A 67 1.97 24.83 31.30
N ARG A 68 1.83 24.51 30.01
CA ARG A 68 0.60 23.97 29.40
C ARG A 68 0.61 22.44 29.32
N GLY A 69 -0.55 21.87 29.00
CA GLY A 69 -0.78 20.43 28.96
C GLY A 69 -1.05 19.84 30.34
N ILE A 70 -1.88 18.81 30.39
CA ILE A 70 -2.14 18.04 31.61
C ILE A 70 -1.96 16.55 31.39
N GLU A 71 -2.28 16.01 30.22
CA GLU A 71 -2.11 14.58 29.92
C GLU A 71 -0.66 14.25 29.61
N LEU A 72 -0.16 13.14 30.15
CA LEU A 72 1.21 12.69 29.95
C LEU A 72 1.32 11.17 29.99
N ALA A 73 2.38 10.68 29.33
CA ALA A 73 2.98 9.39 29.60
C ALA A 73 4.50 9.52 29.60
N GLY A 74 5.16 8.79 30.49
CA GLY A 74 6.60 8.87 30.62
C GLY A 74 7.13 7.98 31.73
N VAL A 75 8.32 8.31 32.21
CA VAL A 75 9.03 7.52 33.21
C VAL A 75 9.14 8.33 34.49
N VAL A 76 8.82 7.72 35.63
CA VAL A 76 9.04 8.34 36.95
C VAL A 76 10.53 8.57 37.12
N GLU A 77 10.90 9.83 37.34
CA GLU A 77 12.28 10.27 37.49
C GLU A 77 12.63 10.46 38.96
N GLU A 78 11.73 11.08 39.73
CA GLU A 78 11.89 11.30 41.17
C GLU A 78 10.56 11.11 41.90
N VAL A 79 10.64 10.65 43.14
CA VAL A 79 9.47 10.46 44.01
C VAL A 79 9.53 11.39 45.22
N GLY A 80 8.39 11.94 45.62
CA GLY A 80 8.27 12.78 46.81
C GLY A 80 8.24 11.99 48.11
N THR A 81 8.30 12.71 49.23
CA THR A 81 8.23 12.11 50.57
C THR A 81 6.95 11.28 50.74
N ASN A 82 7.07 10.10 51.34
CA ASN A 82 5.99 9.15 51.62
C ASN A 82 5.27 8.58 50.38
N VAL A 83 5.89 8.64 49.19
CA VAL A 83 5.41 7.91 48.01
C VAL A 83 5.97 6.48 48.04
N THR A 84 5.07 5.50 48.10
CA THR A 84 5.42 4.06 48.06
C THR A 84 4.82 3.33 46.86
N THR A 85 3.93 3.97 46.11
CA THR A 85 3.20 3.37 44.99
C THR A 85 3.98 3.37 43.68
N PHE A 86 5.04 4.17 43.58
CA PHE A 86 5.89 4.31 42.39
C PHE A 86 7.36 4.44 42.81
N ALA A 87 8.25 4.03 41.92
CA ALA A 87 9.70 4.19 42.03
C ALA A 87 10.30 4.85 40.77
N PRO A 88 11.47 5.50 40.88
CA PRO A 88 12.20 5.94 39.69
C PRO A 88 12.44 4.78 38.71
N GLY A 89 12.15 5.01 37.44
CA GLY A 89 12.18 3.99 36.38
C GLY A 89 10.81 3.46 35.96
N ASP A 90 9.76 3.65 36.77
CA ASP A 90 8.41 3.18 36.43
C ASP A 90 7.83 3.91 35.23
N GLU A 91 7.32 3.16 34.25
CA GLU A 91 6.55 3.72 33.14
C GLU A 91 5.12 4.01 33.60
N VAL A 92 4.67 5.25 33.43
CA VAL A 92 3.38 5.74 33.92
C VAL A 92 2.64 6.56 32.87
N PHE A 93 1.32 6.61 32.99
CA PHE A 93 0.45 7.51 32.24
C PHE A 93 -0.63 8.11 33.15
N GLY A 94 -1.15 9.28 32.78
CA GLY A 94 -2.17 9.96 33.56
C GLY A 94 -2.16 11.47 33.35
N VAL A 95 -2.48 12.22 34.41
CA VAL A 95 -2.45 13.69 34.37
C VAL A 95 -1.48 14.30 35.38
N GLY A 96 -0.79 15.35 34.94
CA GLY A 96 0.15 16.14 35.74
C GLY A 96 -0.01 17.64 35.54
N GLU A 97 0.84 18.39 36.22
CA GLU A 97 0.88 19.85 36.21
C GLU A 97 1.88 20.35 35.16
N GLY A 98 1.42 20.48 33.91
CA GLY A 98 2.22 21.04 32.82
C GLY A 98 3.01 19.97 32.07
N SER A 99 2.32 19.22 31.21
CA SER A 99 2.92 18.13 30.44
C SER A 99 3.63 18.55 29.16
N PHE A 100 3.48 19.80 28.70
CA PHE A 100 4.26 20.33 27.56
C PHE A 100 5.63 20.81 28.03
N ALA A 101 6.37 19.91 28.69
CA ALA A 101 7.70 20.12 29.23
C ALA A 101 8.45 18.78 29.31
N GLU A 102 9.78 18.83 29.41
CA GLU A 102 10.59 17.62 29.57
C GLU A 102 10.29 16.87 30.89
N TYR A 103 9.86 17.59 31.93
CA TYR A 103 9.46 17.02 33.21
C TYR A 103 8.18 17.66 33.72
N ALA A 104 7.28 16.84 34.27
CA ALA A 104 6.02 17.28 34.85
C ALA A 104 5.83 16.68 36.24
N ARG A 105 5.22 17.46 37.13
CA ARG A 105 4.84 16.99 38.46
C ARG A 105 3.47 16.36 38.40
N ALA A 106 3.29 15.20 39.02
CA ALA A 106 2.01 14.51 39.03
C ALA A 106 1.69 13.94 40.41
N SER A 107 0.43 14.03 40.81
CA SER A 107 -0.07 13.39 42.03
C SER A 107 -0.15 11.87 41.80
N VAL A 108 0.26 11.07 42.78
CA VAL A 108 0.18 9.60 42.69
C VAL A 108 -1.25 9.11 42.44
N SER A 109 -2.26 9.85 42.93
CA SER A 109 -3.69 9.55 42.73
C SER A 109 -4.22 9.85 41.32
N LYS A 110 -3.37 10.37 40.43
CA LYS A 110 -3.67 10.77 39.05
C LYS A 110 -2.82 10.03 38.02
N LEU A 111 -2.03 9.06 38.47
CA LEU A 111 -1.17 8.22 37.64
C LEU A 111 -1.55 6.75 37.78
N LEU A 112 -1.24 6.00 36.74
CA LEU A 112 -1.24 4.55 36.74
C LEU A 112 0.00 4.07 35.98
N HIS A 113 0.43 2.83 36.24
CA HIS A 113 1.44 2.19 35.39
C HIS A 113 0.95 2.11 33.95
N LYS A 114 1.84 2.41 33.00
CA LYS A 114 1.54 2.29 31.58
C LYS A 114 1.33 0.82 31.23
N PRO A 115 0.23 0.46 30.54
CA PRO A 115 0.10 -0.88 29.97
C PRO A 115 1.32 -1.23 29.11
N PRO A 116 1.91 -2.42 29.27
CA PRO A 116 3.15 -2.79 28.57
C PRO A 116 2.97 -2.91 27.05
N ASN A 117 1.74 -3.15 26.59
CA ASN A 117 1.39 -3.27 25.18
C ASN A 117 1.19 -1.93 24.45
N LEU A 118 1.24 -0.80 25.15
CA LEU A 118 1.09 0.53 24.57
C LEU A 118 2.40 1.30 24.50
N GLY A 119 2.61 2.05 23.41
CA GLY A 119 3.64 3.07 23.34
C GLY A 119 3.30 4.30 24.21
N PHE A 120 4.30 5.13 24.51
CA PHE A 120 4.08 6.36 25.31
C PHE A 120 3.09 7.33 24.64
N ALA A 121 3.15 7.49 23.32
CA ALA A 121 2.24 8.38 22.59
C ALA A 121 0.77 7.94 22.68
N GLU A 122 0.52 6.64 22.59
CA GLU A 122 -0.82 6.06 22.73
C GLU A 122 -1.33 6.22 24.15
N ALA A 123 -0.50 5.91 25.15
CA ALA A 123 -0.85 6.03 26.55
C ALA A 123 -1.10 7.48 26.98
N ALA A 124 -0.37 8.46 26.43
CA ALA A 124 -0.50 9.87 26.79
C ALA A 124 -1.82 10.50 26.34
N ALA A 125 -2.57 9.87 25.43
CA ALA A 125 -3.79 10.44 24.87
C ALA A 125 -5.10 9.85 25.44
N VAL A 126 -4.96 8.86 26.32
CA VAL A 126 -6.07 8.21 27.06
C VAL A 126 -6.63 9.06 28.21
N PRO A 127 -5.83 9.68 29.10
CA PRO A 127 -6.26 10.01 30.46
C PRO A 127 -7.50 10.90 30.57
N VAL A 128 -7.59 12.01 29.84
CA VAL A 128 -8.71 12.96 29.88
C VAL A 128 -9.82 12.48 28.98
N SER A 129 -9.51 12.15 27.72
CA SER A 129 -10.55 11.84 26.73
C SER A 129 -11.34 10.57 27.07
N ALA A 130 -10.65 9.48 27.40
CA ALA A 130 -11.29 8.22 27.73
C ALA A 130 -12.02 8.28 29.09
N THR A 131 -11.44 8.95 30.10
CA THR A 131 -12.12 9.11 31.40
C THR A 131 -13.36 9.97 31.28
N THR A 132 -13.35 11.00 30.43
CA THR A 132 -14.53 11.83 30.17
C THR A 132 -15.64 11.02 29.50
N ALA A 133 -15.30 10.19 28.50
CA ALA A 133 -16.24 9.29 27.86
C ALA A 133 -16.84 8.30 28.86
N LEU A 134 -16.00 7.62 29.65
CA LEU A 134 -16.43 6.65 30.67
C LEU A 134 -17.33 7.30 31.74
N THR A 135 -16.97 8.49 32.22
CA THR A 135 -17.79 9.25 33.17
C THR A 135 -19.15 9.60 32.58
N GLY A 136 -19.18 10.01 31.31
CA GLY A 136 -20.41 10.30 30.58
C GLY A 136 -21.36 9.12 30.49
N LEU A 137 -20.84 7.97 30.05
CA LEU A 137 -21.61 6.73 29.88
C LEU A 137 -22.12 6.19 31.22
N ARG A 138 -21.30 6.25 32.28
CA ARG A 138 -21.73 5.86 33.63
C ARG A 138 -22.78 6.81 34.20
N ALA A 139 -22.65 8.12 33.98
CA ALA A 139 -23.64 9.10 34.40
C ALA A 139 -24.98 8.95 33.65
N ALA A 140 -24.94 8.42 32.42
CA ALA A 140 -26.13 8.08 31.66
C ALA A 140 -26.89 6.88 32.25
N GLY A 141 -26.21 6.02 33.01
CA GLY A 141 -26.72 4.71 33.42
C GLY A 141 -26.92 3.78 32.22
N LEU A 142 -25.99 3.81 31.25
CA LEU A 142 -26.10 3.01 30.03
C LEU A 142 -26.07 1.51 30.35
N GLU A 143 -27.04 0.78 29.84
CA GLU A 143 -27.19 -0.67 29.98
C GLU A 143 -27.10 -1.37 28.61
N ALA A 144 -26.76 -2.66 28.61
CA ALA A 144 -26.70 -3.45 27.39
C ALA A 144 -28.08 -3.52 26.71
N GLY A 145 -28.10 -3.45 25.37
CA GLY A 145 -29.32 -3.44 24.56
C GLY A 145 -29.98 -2.07 24.39
N GLN A 146 -29.52 -1.03 25.08
CA GLN A 146 -30.03 0.33 24.88
C GLN A 146 -29.49 0.96 23.59
N THR A 147 -30.27 1.86 23.01
CA THR A 147 -29.87 2.69 21.87
C THR A 147 -29.21 3.99 22.35
N VAL A 148 -28.03 4.30 21.81
CA VAL A 148 -27.27 5.49 22.22
C VAL A 148 -26.86 6.34 21.03
N LEU A 149 -27.19 7.63 21.08
CA LEU A 149 -26.70 8.64 20.14
C LEU A 149 -25.50 9.37 20.72
N ILE A 150 -24.38 9.41 19.99
CA ILE A 150 -23.18 10.13 20.39
C ILE A 150 -22.92 11.26 19.38
N THR A 151 -23.12 12.50 19.81
CA THR A 151 -22.77 13.66 18.98
C THR A 151 -21.27 13.90 19.06
N GLY A 152 -20.62 14.32 17.96
CA GLY A 152 -19.17 14.52 17.96
C GLY A 152 -18.37 13.22 18.04
N ALA A 153 -18.92 12.12 17.52
CA ALA A 153 -18.36 10.77 17.60
C ALA A 153 -16.95 10.63 16.99
N GLY A 154 -16.59 11.47 16.03
CA GLY A 154 -15.26 11.50 15.41
C GLY A 154 -14.22 12.38 16.13
N GLY A 155 -14.54 12.90 17.32
CA GLY A 155 -13.62 13.71 18.14
C GLY A 155 -12.92 12.90 19.23
N GLY A 156 -11.97 13.52 19.96
CA GLY A 156 -11.14 12.82 20.95
C GLY A 156 -11.94 12.07 22.03
N VAL A 157 -12.94 12.69 22.64
CA VAL A 157 -13.83 12.00 23.62
C VAL A 157 -14.82 11.07 22.90
N GLY A 158 -15.31 11.48 21.72
CA GLY A 158 -16.35 10.75 21.00
C GLY A 158 -15.91 9.39 20.50
N SER A 159 -14.65 9.27 20.06
CA SER A 159 -14.09 8.01 19.61
C SER A 159 -14.00 6.98 20.73
N TYR A 160 -13.65 7.40 21.96
CA TYR A 160 -13.72 6.56 23.14
C TYR A 160 -15.16 6.24 23.54
N ALA A 161 -16.07 7.20 23.43
CA ALA A 161 -17.47 7.00 23.82
C ALA A 161 -18.18 5.95 22.95
N VAL A 162 -17.96 5.96 21.63
CA VAL A 162 -18.51 4.94 20.70
C VAL A 162 -18.05 3.54 21.11
N GLN A 163 -16.77 3.44 21.32
CA GLN A 163 -16.03 2.23 21.66
C GLN A 163 -16.46 1.63 23.00
N LEU A 164 -16.49 2.45 24.05
CA LEU A 164 -16.92 2.05 25.38
C LEU A 164 -18.43 1.71 25.40
N ALA A 165 -19.27 2.48 24.71
CA ALA A 165 -20.70 2.20 24.64
C ALA A 165 -20.98 0.86 23.94
N ARG A 166 -20.26 0.55 22.87
CA ARG A 166 -20.31 -0.76 22.21
C ARG A 166 -19.85 -1.87 23.16
N ALA A 167 -18.74 -1.68 23.84
CA ALA A 167 -18.22 -2.66 24.81
C ALA A 167 -19.21 -2.91 25.97
N MET A 168 -20.02 -1.92 26.33
CA MET A 168 -21.12 -2.04 27.29
C MET A 168 -22.39 -2.70 26.71
N GLY A 169 -22.38 -3.11 25.44
CA GLY A 169 -23.48 -3.83 24.78
C GLY A 169 -24.57 -2.92 24.21
N ALA A 170 -24.34 -1.62 24.06
CA ALA A 170 -25.32 -0.69 23.49
C ALA A 170 -25.27 -0.67 21.94
N GLU A 171 -26.40 -0.31 21.32
CA GLU A 171 -26.48 -0.03 19.89
C GLU A 171 -26.12 1.43 19.63
N VAL A 172 -24.93 1.67 19.08
CA VAL A 172 -24.36 3.01 18.96
C VAL A 172 -24.69 3.67 17.62
N THR A 173 -25.28 4.86 17.66
CA THR A 173 -25.37 5.80 16.53
C THR A 173 -24.37 6.94 16.71
N GLY A 174 -23.37 7.04 15.84
CA GLY A 174 -22.35 8.08 15.88
C GLY A 174 -22.65 9.23 14.92
N VAL A 175 -22.60 10.48 15.39
CA VAL A 175 -22.76 11.67 14.53
C VAL A 175 -21.40 12.31 14.28
N CYS A 176 -21.00 12.42 13.02
CA CYS A 176 -19.73 13.02 12.61
C CYS A 176 -19.84 13.70 11.23
N SER A 177 -18.75 14.30 10.76
CA SER A 177 -18.67 14.84 9.40
C SER A 177 -18.53 13.72 8.37
N THR A 178 -18.84 14.01 7.10
CA THR A 178 -18.72 13.05 5.98
C THR A 178 -17.38 12.33 5.95
N ALA A 179 -16.28 13.05 6.16
CA ALA A 179 -14.92 12.52 6.12
C ALA A 179 -14.62 11.47 7.22
N LYS A 180 -15.42 11.42 8.29
CA LYS A 180 -15.18 10.58 9.46
C LYS A 180 -16.15 9.42 9.58
N LEU A 181 -17.04 9.21 8.59
CA LEU A 181 -18.05 8.16 8.64
C LEU A 181 -17.43 6.76 8.75
N ASP A 182 -16.46 6.44 7.90
CA ASP A 182 -15.85 5.11 7.89
C ASP A 182 -14.97 4.87 9.11
N PHE A 183 -14.33 5.93 9.62
CA PHE A 183 -13.63 5.90 10.90
C PHE A 183 -14.58 5.59 12.06
N VAL A 184 -15.69 6.32 12.20
CA VAL A 184 -16.63 6.08 13.31
C VAL A 184 -17.32 4.71 13.19
N ARG A 185 -17.55 4.21 11.97
CA ARG A 185 -18.00 2.82 11.74
C ARG A 185 -16.97 1.81 12.22
N SER A 186 -15.70 1.99 11.91
CA SER A 186 -14.64 1.05 12.30
C SER A 186 -14.44 0.98 13.82
N LEU A 187 -14.79 2.06 14.54
CA LEU A 187 -14.83 2.09 16.01
C LEU A 187 -15.99 1.29 16.63
N GLY A 188 -16.93 0.79 15.80
CA GLY A 188 -18.04 -0.04 16.24
C GLY A 188 -19.41 0.64 16.27
N ALA A 189 -19.56 1.85 15.73
CA ALA A 189 -20.88 2.44 15.57
C ALA A 189 -21.75 1.57 14.64
N ALA A 190 -22.93 1.18 15.11
CA ALA A 190 -23.90 0.41 14.31
C ALA A 190 -24.50 1.28 13.20
N HIS A 191 -24.72 2.56 13.50
CA HIS A 191 -25.17 3.56 12.54
C HIS A 191 -24.26 4.79 12.61
N VAL A 192 -24.08 5.46 11.47
CA VAL A 192 -23.39 6.75 11.43
C VAL A 192 -24.24 7.77 10.69
N ILE A 193 -24.28 8.98 11.23
CA ILE A 193 -25.04 10.11 10.70
C ILE A 193 -24.07 11.23 10.31
N ASP A 194 -24.18 11.67 9.06
CA ASP A 194 -23.46 12.83 8.56
C ASP A 194 -24.22 14.12 8.89
N TYR A 195 -23.75 14.86 9.89
CA TYR A 195 -24.44 16.08 10.33
C TYR A 195 -24.49 17.19 9.26
N THR A 196 -23.68 17.08 8.21
CA THR A 196 -23.67 18.06 7.10
C THR A 196 -24.82 17.83 6.12
N ARG A 197 -25.43 16.64 6.15
CA ARG A 197 -26.49 16.23 5.23
C ARG A 197 -27.84 16.09 5.92
N GLU A 198 -27.86 15.60 7.16
CA GLU A 198 -29.09 15.37 7.91
C GLU A 198 -28.94 15.76 9.39
N ASP A 199 -30.06 16.10 10.02
CA ASP A 199 -30.11 16.39 11.44
C ASP A 199 -30.49 15.13 12.22
N ALA A 200 -29.55 14.63 13.03
CA ALA A 200 -29.73 13.46 13.89
C ALA A 200 -30.91 13.58 14.88
N THR A 201 -31.48 14.78 15.05
CA THR A 201 -32.62 15.06 15.95
C THR A 201 -33.95 15.32 15.23
N ALA A 202 -33.99 15.26 13.90
CA ALA A 202 -35.16 15.66 13.10
C ALA A 202 -35.96 14.49 12.48
N GLY A 203 -35.59 13.24 12.76
CA GLY A 203 -36.29 12.04 12.26
C GLY A 203 -37.16 11.34 13.32
N ASP A 204 -37.77 10.22 12.93
CA ASP A 204 -38.64 9.40 13.80
C ASP A 204 -37.88 8.50 14.80
N ARG A 205 -36.54 8.47 14.70
CA ARG A 205 -35.70 7.67 15.62
C ARG A 205 -35.64 8.35 16.98
N THR A 206 -35.86 7.55 18.03
CA THR A 206 -35.65 7.96 19.42
C THR A 206 -34.54 7.12 20.05
N TYR A 207 -33.82 7.70 21.00
CA TYR A 207 -32.69 7.06 21.67
C TYR A 207 -32.92 6.99 23.18
N ASP A 208 -32.53 5.88 23.81
CA ASP A 208 -32.58 5.72 25.26
C ASP A 208 -31.57 6.64 25.95
N VAL A 209 -30.40 6.81 25.32
CA VAL A 209 -29.33 7.68 25.80
C VAL A 209 -28.84 8.61 24.69
N ILE A 210 -28.61 9.88 25.03
CA ILE A 210 -27.87 10.81 24.17
C ILE A 210 -26.66 11.32 24.93
N ILE A 211 -25.46 11.12 24.38
CA ILE A 211 -24.22 11.73 24.84
C ILE A 211 -23.89 12.91 23.92
N ASP A 212 -24.08 14.13 24.41
CA ASP A 212 -23.83 15.35 23.65
C ASP A 212 -22.43 15.90 23.92
N LEU A 213 -21.49 15.65 22.99
CA LEU A 213 -20.11 16.16 23.01
C LEU A 213 -19.92 17.35 22.08
N ALA A 214 -20.65 17.40 20.96
CA ALA A 214 -20.52 18.48 19.98
C ALA A 214 -21.09 19.80 20.49
N GLY A 215 -22.18 19.75 21.28
CA GLY A 215 -22.80 20.92 21.87
C GLY A 215 -23.50 21.86 20.89
N SER A 216 -23.68 21.44 19.63
CA SER A 216 -24.17 22.28 18.53
C SER A 216 -25.70 22.34 18.39
N ARG A 217 -26.46 21.51 19.12
CA ARG A 217 -27.93 21.43 19.02
C ARG A 217 -28.64 22.02 20.24
N SER A 218 -29.87 22.49 20.08
CA SER A 218 -30.66 22.98 21.21
C SER A 218 -31.08 21.83 22.13
N VAL A 219 -31.20 22.10 23.44
CA VAL A 219 -31.68 21.10 24.41
C VAL A 219 -33.05 20.56 24.02
N SER A 220 -33.94 21.41 23.49
CA SER A 220 -35.26 21.02 23.01
C SER A 220 -35.21 20.04 21.83
N ALA A 221 -34.23 20.17 20.93
CA ALA A 221 -34.05 19.24 19.81
C ALA A 221 -33.55 17.88 20.30
N LEU A 222 -32.54 17.87 21.17
CA LEU A 222 -32.02 16.65 21.79
C LEU A 222 -33.12 15.93 22.60
N ARG A 223 -33.96 16.69 23.30
CA ARG A 223 -35.10 16.15 24.05
C ARG A 223 -36.14 15.46 23.18
N ARG A 224 -36.41 15.98 21.97
CA ARG A 224 -37.35 15.33 21.03
C ARG A 224 -36.81 14.00 20.50
N ALA A 225 -35.50 13.89 20.35
CA ALA A 225 -34.82 12.67 19.92
C ALA A 225 -34.62 11.65 21.06
N LEU A 226 -34.93 12.01 22.31
CA LEU A 226 -34.88 11.08 23.44
C LEU A 226 -36.17 10.27 23.54
N ALA A 227 -36.04 9.01 23.93
CA ALA A 227 -37.15 8.20 24.41
C ALA A 227 -37.90 8.89 25.57
N PRO A 228 -39.18 8.54 25.85
CA PRO A 228 -39.98 9.19 26.89
C PRO A 228 -39.37 9.19 28.30
N THR A 229 -38.51 8.21 28.59
CA THR A 229 -37.77 8.07 29.86
C THR A 229 -36.25 8.09 29.66
N GLY A 230 -35.79 8.55 28.49
CA GLY A 230 -34.37 8.54 28.13
C GLY A 230 -33.53 9.54 28.92
N THR A 231 -32.21 9.37 28.83
CA THR A 231 -31.22 10.20 29.53
C THR A 231 -30.38 11.01 28.55
N LEU A 232 -30.35 12.34 28.73
CA LEU A 232 -29.41 13.23 28.03
C LEU A 232 -28.24 13.57 28.95
N VAL A 233 -27.03 13.27 28.50
CA VAL A 233 -25.78 13.67 29.14
C VAL A 233 -25.10 14.74 28.29
N ILE A 234 -24.97 15.95 28.83
CA ILE A 234 -24.30 17.06 28.15
C ILE A 234 -22.88 17.20 28.71
N LEU A 235 -21.90 16.93 27.87
CA LEU A 235 -20.46 17.05 28.17
C LEU A 235 -19.80 18.17 27.36
N GLY A 236 -20.32 18.46 26.15
CA GLY A 236 -19.87 19.53 25.28
C GLY A 236 -20.48 20.90 25.61
N GLY A 237 -19.69 21.97 25.50
CA GLY A 237 -20.07 23.34 25.84
C GLY A 237 -20.01 24.36 24.70
N GLU A 238 -19.84 23.92 23.45
CA GLU A 238 -19.75 24.85 22.32
C GLU A 238 -21.02 25.69 22.19
N GLY A 239 -20.85 26.99 21.99
CA GLY A 239 -21.96 27.95 21.93
C GLY A 239 -22.51 28.42 23.29
N GLY A 240 -21.98 27.96 24.43
CA GLY A 240 -22.45 28.32 25.79
C GLY A 240 -22.14 29.75 26.28
N GLY A 241 -21.59 30.62 25.42
CA GLY A 241 -21.23 32.01 25.74
C GLY A 241 -19.91 32.17 26.52
N LYS A 242 -19.23 33.32 26.36
CA LYS A 242 -17.87 33.57 26.91
C LYS A 242 -17.80 33.69 28.44
N TRP A 243 -18.93 33.84 29.13
CA TRP A 243 -18.97 34.11 30.57
C TRP A 243 -19.04 32.83 31.41
N LEU A 244 -20.13 32.08 31.31
CA LEU A 244 -20.34 30.86 32.10
C LEU A 244 -20.05 29.58 31.31
N GLY A 245 -20.22 29.57 29.99
CA GLY A 245 -20.07 28.37 29.15
C GLY A 245 -21.05 27.23 29.45
N MET A 246 -21.90 27.38 30.48
CA MET A 246 -22.77 26.34 31.05
C MET A 246 -24.27 26.60 30.82
N GLY A 247 -24.64 27.54 29.94
CA GLY A 247 -26.04 27.95 29.76
C GLY A 247 -26.96 26.80 29.33
N ARG A 248 -26.47 25.89 28.48
CA ARG A 248 -27.23 24.71 28.00
C ARG A 248 -27.40 23.67 29.09
N GLN A 249 -26.38 23.46 29.92
CA GLN A 249 -26.40 22.54 31.06
C GLN A 249 -27.39 23.01 32.12
N VAL A 250 -27.37 24.30 32.47
CA VAL A 250 -28.33 24.90 33.41
C VAL A 250 -29.76 24.81 32.86
N TRP A 251 -29.95 25.17 31.58
CA TRP A 251 -31.27 25.08 30.94
C TRP A 251 -31.81 23.64 30.90
N ALA A 252 -30.95 22.65 30.63
CA ALA A 252 -31.32 21.24 30.65
C ALA A 252 -31.79 20.78 32.03
N GLN A 253 -31.15 21.24 33.12
CA GLN A 253 -31.61 20.95 34.49
C GLN A 253 -32.99 21.56 34.77
N ILE A 254 -33.26 22.79 34.29
CA ILE A 254 -34.56 23.46 34.47
C ILE A 254 -35.67 22.72 33.70
N VAL A 255 -35.42 22.34 32.44
CA VAL A 255 -36.37 21.58 31.62
C VAL A 255 -36.61 20.17 32.18
N GLY A 256 -35.60 19.57 32.81
CA GLY A 256 -35.72 18.24 33.42
C GLY A 256 -36.74 18.14 34.55
N VAL A 257 -37.04 19.23 35.26
CA VAL A 257 -37.97 19.22 36.40
C VAL A 257 -39.42 18.91 35.99
N THR A 258 -39.78 19.18 34.74
CA THR A 258 -41.17 19.04 34.25
C THR A 258 -41.36 17.85 33.30
N THR A 259 -40.33 17.02 33.10
CA THR A 259 -40.37 15.90 32.15
C THR A 259 -40.00 14.58 32.82
N ARG A 260 -40.36 13.46 32.20
CA ARG A 260 -39.96 12.11 32.65
C ARG A 260 -38.54 11.71 32.19
N GLN A 261 -37.89 12.59 31.43
CA GLN A 261 -36.55 12.39 30.88
C GLN A 261 -35.50 12.88 31.87
N THR A 262 -34.35 12.23 31.92
CA THR A 262 -33.26 12.57 32.85
C THR A 262 -32.21 13.42 32.15
N PHE A 263 -31.74 14.49 32.80
CA PHE A 263 -30.70 15.37 32.26
C PHE A 263 -29.50 15.40 33.21
N ARG A 264 -28.30 15.10 32.68
CA ARG A 264 -27.05 15.06 33.47
C ARG A 264 -25.95 15.89 32.80
N SER A 265 -25.08 16.47 33.61
CA SER A 265 -23.89 17.18 33.16
C SER A 265 -22.75 16.93 34.14
N PRO A 266 -22.19 15.69 34.16
CA PRO A 266 -21.15 15.34 35.10
C PRO A 266 -19.86 16.11 34.80
N ILE A 267 -19.11 16.45 35.83
CA ILE A 267 -17.77 17.02 35.70
C ILE A 267 -16.78 15.85 35.75
N GLY A 268 -16.16 15.53 34.61
CA GLY A 268 -15.15 14.46 34.53
C GLY A 268 -13.85 14.88 35.19
N LEU A 269 -13.53 14.29 36.34
CA LEU A 269 -12.21 14.43 36.97
C LEU A 269 -11.44 13.11 36.80
N VAL A 270 -10.29 13.17 36.14
CA VAL A 270 -9.39 12.01 36.02
C VAL A 270 -9.02 11.51 37.40
N ASN A 271 -9.19 10.23 37.67
CA ASN A 271 -8.84 9.61 38.94
C ASN A 271 -8.28 8.20 38.67
N GLN A 272 -7.54 7.68 39.66
CA GLN A 272 -6.85 6.40 39.51
C GLN A 272 -7.79 5.22 39.25
N LYS A 273 -9.01 5.22 39.80
CA LYS A 273 -9.98 4.12 39.61
C LYS A 273 -10.45 4.02 38.17
N ASP A 274 -10.76 5.16 37.56
CA ASP A 274 -11.18 5.20 36.15
C ASP A 274 -10.01 4.90 35.22
N LEU A 275 -8.82 5.41 35.52
CA LEU A 275 -7.59 5.05 34.79
C LEU A 275 -7.28 3.56 34.89
N ALA A 276 -7.49 2.94 36.06
CA ALA A 276 -7.31 1.49 36.24
C ALA A 276 -8.29 0.69 35.38
N THR A 277 -9.58 1.07 35.39
CA THR A 277 -10.59 0.44 34.53
C THR A 277 -10.17 0.53 33.06
N LEU A 278 -9.72 1.71 32.61
CA LEU A 278 -9.30 1.94 31.23
C LEU A 278 -8.00 1.20 30.90
N GLY A 279 -7.04 1.17 31.82
CA GLY A 279 -5.77 0.47 31.69
C GLY A 279 -5.99 -1.04 31.51
N GLU A 280 -6.85 -1.65 32.32
CA GLU A 280 -7.24 -3.06 32.19
C GLU A 280 -7.88 -3.35 30.83
N MET A 281 -8.78 -2.48 30.37
CA MET A 281 -9.42 -2.63 29.05
C MET A 281 -8.40 -2.53 27.90
N LEU A 282 -7.43 -1.63 28.01
CA LEU A 282 -6.36 -1.43 27.03
C LEU A 282 -5.35 -2.59 27.03
N GLU A 283 -5.01 -3.11 28.20
CA GLU A 283 -4.04 -4.21 28.35
C GLU A 283 -4.61 -5.56 27.91
N ALA A 284 -5.89 -5.83 28.19
CA ALA A 284 -6.56 -7.07 27.80
C ALA A 284 -6.69 -7.27 26.28
N GLY A 285 -6.30 -6.28 25.46
CA GLY A 285 -6.46 -6.32 23.99
C GLY A 285 -7.91 -6.50 23.55
N ASN A 286 -8.86 -6.26 24.46
CA ASN A 286 -10.25 -6.61 24.26
C ASN A 286 -10.84 -5.62 23.25
N HIS A 287 -11.46 -6.16 22.20
CA HIS A 287 -11.87 -5.44 20.99
C HIS A 287 -12.73 -4.21 21.27
N GLY A 288 -12.11 -3.05 21.46
CA GLY A 288 -12.91 -1.84 21.47
C GLY A 288 -12.29 -0.55 21.94
N VAL A 289 -10.99 -0.40 22.25
CA VAL A 289 -10.46 0.94 22.55
C VAL A 289 -9.12 1.19 21.85
N THR A 290 -9.17 1.55 20.57
CA THR A 290 -8.02 2.03 19.79
C THR A 290 -7.97 3.56 19.86
N HIS A 291 -6.83 4.10 20.29
CA HIS A 291 -6.59 5.55 20.29
C HIS A 291 -6.25 6.02 18.86
N ALA A 292 -7.01 6.97 18.31
CA ALA A 292 -6.87 7.34 16.90
C ALA A 292 -6.61 8.81 16.60
N LEU A 293 -6.76 9.79 17.51
CA LEU A 293 -6.81 11.19 17.07
C LEU A 293 -6.34 12.22 18.12
N VAL A 294 -5.08 12.65 18.04
CA VAL A 294 -4.60 13.92 18.64
C VAL A 294 -4.29 14.98 17.58
N GLN A 295 -4.02 14.60 16.33
CA GLN A 295 -3.48 15.53 15.33
C GLN A 295 -4.55 16.40 14.63
N GLU A 296 -5.75 15.89 14.39
CA GLU A 296 -6.72 16.57 13.51
C GLU A 296 -7.50 17.73 14.17
N VAL A 297 -7.86 17.62 15.46
CA VAL A 297 -8.78 18.58 16.11
C VAL A 297 -8.11 19.95 16.38
N CYS A 298 -6.81 19.97 16.68
CA CYS A 298 -6.06 21.22 16.91
C CYS A 298 -5.72 21.95 15.59
N VAL A 299 -5.59 21.19 14.51
CA VAL A 299 -5.39 21.71 13.15
C VAL A 299 -6.66 22.41 12.68
N GLU A 300 -7.84 21.78 12.81
CA GLU A 300 -9.10 22.31 12.26
C GLU A 300 -9.53 23.67 12.85
N ARG A 301 -9.25 23.97 14.14
CA ARG A 301 -9.64 25.24 14.79
C ARG A 301 -8.66 26.41 14.63
N SER A 302 -7.45 26.14 14.15
CA SER A 302 -6.45 27.17 13.92
C SER A 302 -6.69 27.84 12.57
N SER A 303 -6.47 29.15 12.43
CA SER A 303 -6.55 29.78 11.11
C SER A 303 -5.51 29.16 10.16
N ALA A 304 -5.80 29.14 8.85
CA ALA A 304 -4.87 28.61 7.86
C ALA A 304 -3.48 29.26 7.99
N ALA A 305 -3.43 30.57 8.22
CA ALA A 305 -2.18 31.31 8.44
C ALA A 305 -1.43 30.87 9.72
N ARG A 306 -2.14 30.58 10.82
CA ARG A 306 -1.51 30.11 12.05
C ARG A 306 -0.96 28.68 11.90
N ARG A 307 -1.71 27.79 11.23
CA ARG A 307 -1.22 26.45 10.88
C ARG A 307 0.04 26.52 10.04
N GLN A 308 0.01 27.34 8.99
CA GLN A 308 1.13 27.54 8.08
C GLN A 308 2.39 27.97 8.85
N ARG A 309 2.26 28.93 9.78
CA ARG A 309 3.36 29.41 10.62
C ARG A 309 3.92 28.33 11.56
N TRP A 310 3.09 27.43 12.07
CA TRP A 310 3.56 26.30 12.88
C TRP A 310 4.34 25.30 12.04
N HIS A 311 3.81 24.93 10.88
CA HIS A 311 4.51 24.05 9.95
C HIS A 311 5.86 24.64 9.50
N GLN A 312 5.94 25.96 9.29
CA GLN A 312 7.21 26.65 9.02
C GLN A 312 8.21 26.50 10.17
N ARG A 313 7.77 26.69 11.42
CA ARG A 313 8.65 26.59 12.60
C ARG A 313 9.10 25.15 12.87
N VAL A 314 8.20 24.19 12.68
CA VAL A 314 8.50 22.76 12.83
C VAL A 314 9.46 22.33 11.73
N ALA A 315 9.21 22.69 10.48
CA ALA A 315 10.13 22.41 9.37
C ALA A 315 11.53 22.99 9.63
N ALA A 316 11.64 24.23 10.09
CA ALA A 316 12.94 24.86 10.39
C ALA A 316 13.65 24.27 11.64
N ALA A 317 12.92 23.59 12.54
CA ALA A 317 13.52 22.84 13.64
C ALA A 317 14.00 21.47 13.14
N LEU A 318 13.13 20.75 12.43
CA LEU A 318 13.43 19.46 11.83
C LEU A 318 14.59 19.53 10.83
N GLU A 319 14.64 20.56 9.99
CA GLU A 319 15.73 20.77 9.02
C GLU A 319 17.10 20.91 9.69
N ARG A 320 17.16 21.44 10.92
CA ARG A 320 18.41 21.53 11.68
C ARG A 320 18.87 20.18 12.24
N ASP A 321 17.93 19.33 12.63
CA ASP A 321 18.22 18.04 13.26
C ASP A 321 18.27 16.87 12.25
N LEU A 322 17.62 16.99 11.09
CA LEU A 322 17.44 15.92 10.08
C LEU A 322 18.31 16.07 8.83
N LEU A 323 19.30 16.96 8.82
CA LEU A 323 20.32 17.06 7.75
C LEU A 323 21.23 15.80 7.64
N ALA A 324 20.95 14.73 8.39
CA ALA A 324 21.70 13.47 8.40
C ALA A 324 20.89 12.20 8.05
N GLY A 325 19.66 12.30 7.54
CA GLY A 325 19.05 11.20 6.78
C GLY A 325 17.86 10.45 7.38
N GLU A 326 17.18 10.97 8.40
CA GLU A 326 15.96 10.35 8.91
C GLU A 326 14.69 11.06 8.38
N SER A 327 13.94 10.39 7.51
CA SER A 327 12.55 10.73 7.13
C SER A 327 12.30 12.06 6.37
N PRO A 328 12.86 12.26 5.16
CA PRO A 328 12.59 13.44 4.31
C PRO A 328 11.10 13.64 3.95
N HIS A 329 10.27 12.60 4.01
CA HIS A 329 8.83 12.70 3.78
C HIS A 329 8.12 13.56 4.85
N LEU A 330 8.54 13.48 6.12
CA LEU A 330 7.98 14.30 7.20
C LEU A 330 8.29 15.78 6.98
N LEU A 331 9.54 16.07 6.61
CA LEU A 331 9.97 17.43 6.30
C LEU A 331 9.20 18.00 5.10
N ALA A 332 8.98 17.20 4.05
CA ALA A 332 8.20 17.57 2.88
C ALA A 332 6.74 17.93 3.23
N GLN A 333 6.08 17.13 4.07
CA GLN A 333 4.72 17.41 4.55
C GLN A 333 4.64 18.73 5.33
N HIS A 334 5.63 19.03 6.16
CA HIS A 334 5.69 20.31 6.87
C HIS A 334 5.96 21.48 5.92
N PHE A 335 6.85 21.37 4.94
CA PHE A 335 7.04 22.44 3.94
C PHE A 335 5.78 22.68 3.10
N GLU A 336 5.07 21.62 2.72
CA GLU A 336 3.83 21.75 1.96
C GLU A 336 2.74 22.46 2.78
N ALA A 337 2.52 22.00 4.01
CA ALA A 337 1.55 22.62 4.92
C ALA A 337 1.95 24.04 5.34
N ALA A 338 3.25 24.36 5.25
CA ALA A 338 3.81 25.70 5.37
C ALA A 338 3.65 26.58 4.11
N GLY A 339 3.07 26.04 3.02
CA GLY A 339 2.90 26.73 1.74
C GLY A 339 4.21 26.99 1.00
N ASP A 340 5.31 26.33 1.38
CA ASP A 340 6.64 26.50 0.80
C ASP A 340 6.90 25.41 -0.25
N ALA A 341 6.35 25.60 -1.44
CA ALA A 341 6.50 24.64 -2.53
C ALA A 341 7.97 24.47 -2.97
N ALA A 342 8.77 25.54 -2.90
CA ALA A 342 10.17 25.53 -3.32
C ALA A 342 11.01 24.54 -2.51
N ARG A 343 10.71 24.36 -1.22
CA ARG A 343 11.35 23.33 -0.38
C ARG A 343 10.57 22.01 -0.32
N ALA A 344 9.24 22.05 -0.43
CA ALA A 344 8.42 20.84 -0.38
C ALA A 344 8.68 19.90 -1.58
N VAL A 345 8.76 20.44 -2.80
CA VAL A 345 8.89 19.63 -4.01
C VAL A 345 10.20 18.83 -4.04
N PRO A 346 11.39 19.43 -3.82
CA PRO A 346 12.63 18.67 -3.73
C PRO A 346 12.64 17.66 -2.58
N ALA A 347 12.05 17.99 -1.43
CA ALA A 347 11.96 17.10 -0.29
C ALA A 347 11.09 15.86 -0.58
N TYR A 348 9.94 16.03 -1.24
CA TYR A 348 9.12 14.91 -1.71
C TYR A 348 9.82 14.10 -2.80
N ALA A 349 10.53 14.74 -3.73
CA ALA A 349 11.33 14.05 -4.74
C ALA A 349 12.41 13.16 -4.10
N ALA A 350 13.14 13.69 -3.12
CA ALA A 350 14.15 12.95 -2.37
C ALA A 350 13.54 11.80 -1.55
N ALA A 351 12.41 12.03 -0.90
CA ALA A 351 11.68 11.00 -0.17
C ALA A 351 11.20 9.87 -1.09
N GLY A 352 10.66 10.20 -2.26
CA GLY A 352 10.25 9.23 -3.28
C GLY A 352 11.42 8.38 -3.76
N ARG A 353 12.60 8.99 -3.99
CA ARG A 353 13.82 8.24 -4.32
C ARG A 353 14.25 7.29 -3.22
N GLN A 354 14.27 7.73 -1.97
CA GLN A 354 14.65 6.88 -0.84
C GLN A 354 13.68 5.70 -0.65
N ALA A 355 12.37 5.95 -0.78
CA ALA A 355 11.36 4.90 -0.74
C ALA A 355 11.59 3.87 -1.87
N GLY A 356 11.86 4.35 -3.08
CA GLY A 356 12.15 3.49 -4.24
C GLY A 356 13.41 2.63 -4.04
N LEU A 357 14.48 3.18 -3.43
CA LEU A 357 15.70 2.42 -3.11
C LEU A 357 15.47 1.32 -2.06
N ARG A 358 14.41 1.44 -1.25
CA ARG A 358 14.01 0.44 -0.25
C ARG A 358 12.89 -0.50 -0.75
N TYR A 359 12.56 -0.44 -2.04
CA TYR A 359 11.49 -1.23 -2.66
C TYR A 359 10.07 -0.92 -2.12
N ALA A 360 9.88 0.24 -1.49
CA ALA A 360 8.56 0.74 -1.11
C ALA A 360 7.92 1.44 -2.33
N THR A 361 7.61 0.66 -3.37
CA THR A 361 7.17 1.17 -4.69
C THR A 361 5.92 2.06 -4.60
N SER A 362 4.89 1.63 -3.88
CA SER A 362 3.65 2.41 -3.72
C SER A 362 3.90 3.76 -3.02
N ASP A 363 4.74 3.77 -1.98
CA ASP A 363 5.10 4.99 -1.25
C ASP A 363 5.91 5.93 -2.14
N ALA A 364 6.88 5.38 -2.89
CA ALA A 364 7.69 6.15 -3.81
C ALA A 364 6.83 6.86 -4.88
N ILE A 365 5.87 6.15 -5.46
CA ILE A 365 4.93 6.71 -6.45
C ILE A 365 4.08 7.80 -5.81
N ALA A 366 3.51 7.56 -4.63
CA ALA A 366 2.65 8.54 -3.94
C ALA A 366 3.41 9.84 -3.62
N LEU A 367 4.65 9.72 -3.13
CA LEU A 367 5.51 10.86 -2.81
C LEU A 367 5.89 11.65 -4.08
N CYS A 368 6.28 10.97 -5.15
CA CYS A 368 6.58 11.60 -6.43
C CYS A 368 5.36 12.27 -7.07
N ALA A 369 4.18 11.63 -7.01
CA ALA A 369 2.93 12.22 -7.49
C ALA A 369 2.62 13.51 -6.72
N ARG A 370 2.83 13.51 -5.40
CA ARG A 370 2.64 14.73 -4.60
C ARG A 370 3.62 15.84 -4.99
N ALA A 371 4.87 15.51 -5.29
CA ALA A 371 5.84 16.46 -5.80
C ALA A 371 5.39 17.09 -7.14
N LEU A 372 4.89 16.27 -8.09
CA LEU A 372 4.38 16.76 -9.38
C LEU A 372 3.15 17.67 -9.23
N ASP A 373 2.25 17.39 -8.29
CA ASP A 373 1.07 18.23 -8.05
C ASP A 373 1.43 19.63 -7.50
N LEU A 374 2.54 19.70 -6.76
CA LEU A 374 3.05 20.95 -6.19
C LEU A 374 3.98 21.70 -7.15
N LEU A 375 4.60 21.00 -8.10
CA LEU A 375 5.56 21.55 -9.06
C LEU A 375 5.06 22.79 -9.83
N PRO A 376 3.78 22.90 -10.26
CA PRO A 376 3.26 24.12 -10.89
C PRO A 376 3.35 25.39 -10.05
N ARG A 377 3.56 25.28 -8.73
CA ARG A 377 3.76 26.41 -7.82
C ARG A 377 5.18 27.00 -7.90
N LEU A 378 6.12 26.31 -8.55
CA LEU A 378 7.47 26.82 -8.80
C LEU A 378 7.48 27.66 -10.09
N PRO A 379 8.33 28.70 -10.18
CA PRO A 379 8.52 29.46 -11.41
C PRO A 379 8.86 28.54 -12.59
N ALA A 380 8.27 28.81 -13.75
CA ALA A 380 8.61 28.10 -14.98
C ALA A 380 10.06 28.42 -15.39
N GLY A 381 10.80 27.40 -15.83
CA GLY A 381 12.17 27.54 -16.27
C GLY A 381 12.97 26.24 -16.14
N ARG A 382 14.21 26.28 -16.63
CA ARG A 382 15.08 25.10 -16.78
C ARG A 382 15.32 24.32 -15.48
N GLU A 383 15.32 25.00 -14.33
CA GLU A 383 15.49 24.36 -13.02
C GLU A 383 14.25 23.56 -12.59
N ARG A 384 13.05 24.11 -12.83
CA ARG A 384 11.79 23.39 -12.61
C ARG A 384 11.69 22.17 -13.53
N ASP A 385 12.08 22.32 -14.79
CA ASP A 385 12.06 21.23 -15.77
C ASP A 385 13.02 20.10 -15.36
N ARG A 386 14.22 20.44 -14.86
CA ARG A 386 15.17 19.44 -14.31
C ARG A 386 14.58 18.69 -13.12
N LEU A 387 13.92 19.40 -12.21
CA LEU A 387 13.27 18.79 -11.06
C LEU A 387 12.07 17.91 -11.47
N GLU A 388 11.30 18.33 -12.47
CA GLU A 388 10.24 17.52 -13.08
C GLU A 388 10.82 16.21 -13.62
N LEU A 389 11.92 16.29 -14.38
CA LEU A 389 12.59 15.14 -14.96
C LEU A 389 13.13 14.19 -13.88
N GLU A 390 13.69 14.71 -12.80
CA GLU A 390 14.17 13.92 -11.66
C GLU A 390 13.04 13.15 -10.95
N ILE A 391 11.89 13.80 -10.76
CA ILE A 391 10.69 13.19 -10.17
C ILE A 391 10.15 12.11 -11.11
N LEU A 392 9.95 12.45 -12.38
CA LEU A 392 9.45 11.52 -13.40
C LEU A 392 10.40 10.34 -13.57
N GLY A 393 11.71 10.55 -13.61
CA GLY A 393 12.69 9.46 -13.69
C GLY A 393 12.62 8.50 -12.52
N THR A 394 12.28 8.99 -11.32
CA THR A 394 12.00 8.13 -10.15
C THR A 394 10.72 7.34 -10.34
N MET A 395 9.64 7.98 -10.78
CA MET A 395 8.38 7.30 -11.07
C MET A 395 8.55 6.24 -12.16
N CYS A 396 9.23 6.55 -13.26
CA CYS A 396 9.50 5.62 -14.36
C CYS A 396 10.17 4.33 -13.89
N ARG A 397 11.07 4.39 -12.89
CA ARG A 397 11.68 3.20 -12.30
C ARG A 397 10.67 2.35 -11.53
N GLN A 398 9.81 3.00 -10.75
CA GLN A 398 8.88 2.35 -9.81
C GLN A 398 7.62 1.79 -10.50
N VAL A 399 7.15 2.45 -11.56
CA VAL A 399 5.93 2.07 -12.28
C VAL A 399 5.99 0.67 -12.90
N SER A 400 7.20 0.15 -13.15
CA SER A 400 7.41 -1.17 -13.75
C SER A 400 7.35 -2.38 -12.79
N SER A 401 7.41 -2.19 -11.46
CA SER A 401 7.52 -3.30 -10.48
C SER A 401 6.23 -3.70 -9.76
N THR A 402 5.16 -2.90 -9.84
CA THR A 402 3.86 -3.23 -9.25
C THR A 402 2.92 -3.79 -10.30
N SER A 403 2.26 -4.91 -10.02
CA SER A 403 1.19 -5.46 -10.87
C SER A 403 0.24 -4.35 -11.31
N PHE A 404 -0.08 -4.32 -12.61
CA PHE A 404 -0.89 -3.34 -13.35
C PHE A 404 -2.27 -2.96 -12.75
N LYS A 405 -2.64 -3.51 -11.59
CA LYS A 405 -3.98 -3.45 -11.00
C LYS A 405 -4.15 -2.46 -9.85
N THR A 406 -3.07 -2.04 -9.19
CA THR A 406 -3.19 -1.06 -8.10
C THR A 406 -2.94 0.34 -8.65
N THR A 407 -4.05 1.04 -8.83
CA THR A 407 -4.23 2.47 -9.08
C THR A 407 -2.97 3.29 -8.72
N PHE A 408 -2.11 3.54 -9.71
CA PHE A 408 -1.20 4.69 -9.66
C PHE A 408 -2.05 5.91 -9.29
N ALA A 409 -1.54 6.82 -8.46
CA ALA A 409 -2.27 7.97 -7.89
C ALA A 409 -2.91 8.92 -8.95
N GLY A 410 -3.88 8.43 -9.72
CA GLY A 410 -4.51 9.07 -10.88
C GLY A 410 -3.65 9.21 -12.14
N ARG A 411 -2.42 8.66 -12.23
CA ARG A 411 -1.50 8.90 -13.38
C ARG A 411 -1.16 7.60 -14.12
N GLU A 412 -1.53 7.53 -15.40
CA GLU A 412 -1.24 6.37 -16.25
C GLU A 412 0.26 6.27 -16.61
N PRO A 413 0.86 5.07 -16.63
CA PRO A 413 2.27 4.85 -16.98
C PRO A 413 2.72 5.57 -18.25
N LEU A 414 1.91 5.47 -19.32
CA LEU A 414 2.15 6.13 -20.61
C LEU A 414 2.32 7.65 -20.47
N SER A 415 1.50 8.29 -19.64
CA SER A 415 1.59 9.74 -19.41
C SER A 415 2.89 10.15 -18.73
N VAL A 416 3.39 9.30 -17.81
CA VAL A 416 4.64 9.55 -17.09
C VAL A 416 5.84 9.40 -18.03
N TYR A 417 5.90 8.32 -18.82
CA TYR A 417 6.99 8.09 -19.77
C TYR A 417 7.05 9.16 -20.87
N SER A 418 5.91 9.45 -21.50
CA SER A 418 5.83 10.46 -22.57
C SER A 418 6.24 11.85 -22.07
N ARG A 419 5.81 12.23 -20.85
CA ARG A 419 6.19 13.50 -20.25
C ARG A 419 7.69 13.55 -19.91
N ALA A 420 8.27 12.46 -19.42
CA ALA A 420 9.70 12.38 -19.14
C ALA A 420 10.54 12.57 -20.42
N ILE A 421 10.12 11.95 -21.52
CA ILE A 421 10.77 12.10 -22.84
C ILE A 421 10.69 13.55 -23.31
N GLU A 422 9.50 14.18 -23.24
CA GLU A 422 9.28 15.56 -23.66
C GLU A 422 10.17 16.54 -22.90
N ILE A 423 10.21 16.44 -21.57
CA ILE A 423 11.03 17.30 -20.71
C ILE A 423 12.52 17.04 -20.97
N ALA A 424 12.96 15.78 -21.06
CA ALA A 424 14.35 15.44 -21.32
C ALA A 424 14.84 15.99 -22.67
N ARG A 425 14.01 15.92 -23.72
CA ARG A 425 14.30 16.55 -25.03
C ARG A 425 14.40 18.07 -24.93
N THR A 426 13.50 18.70 -24.18
CA THR A 426 13.53 20.16 -23.94
C THR A 426 14.81 20.58 -23.21
N LEU A 427 15.33 19.72 -22.34
CA LEU A 427 16.58 19.93 -21.60
C LEU A 427 17.84 19.55 -22.37
N ASP A 428 17.72 18.94 -23.56
CA ASP A 428 18.84 18.36 -24.32
C ASP A 428 19.62 17.29 -23.51
N ASP A 429 18.88 16.43 -22.81
CA ASP A 429 19.41 15.35 -21.96
C ASP A 429 19.14 13.98 -22.60
N SER A 430 19.97 13.60 -23.58
CA SER A 430 19.86 12.32 -24.30
C SER A 430 19.89 11.07 -23.39
N PRO A 431 20.73 10.99 -22.34
CA PRO A 431 20.67 9.89 -21.38
C PRO A 431 19.30 9.75 -20.71
N SER A 432 18.67 10.85 -20.30
CA SER A 432 17.33 10.79 -19.71
C SER A 432 16.24 10.45 -20.73
N VAL A 433 16.38 10.90 -21.99
CA VAL A 433 15.51 10.47 -23.10
C VAL A 433 15.61 8.96 -23.28
N TYR A 434 16.82 8.42 -23.38
CA TYR A 434 17.08 6.99 -23.53
C TYR A 434 16.52 6.17 -22.36
N ALA A 435 16.70 6.66 -21.13
CA ALA A 435 16.16 6.03 -19.93
C ALA A 435 14.62 5.91 -20.00
N ALA A 436 13.94 6.99 -20.40
CA ALA A 436 12.48 7.02 -20.48
C ALA A 436 11.95 6.20 -21.66
N LEU A 437 12.60 6.25 -22.84
CA LEU A 437 12.27 5.42 -24.00
C LEU A 437 12.41 3.93 -23.70
N THR A 438 13.48 3.53 -23.01
CA THR A 438 13.68 2.13 -22.58
C THR A 438 12.52 1.64 -21.71
N ARG A 439 12.00 2.51 -20.83
CA ARG A 439 10.85 2.17 -19.97
C ARG A 439 9.55 2.11 -20.74
N LEU A 440 9.35 3.02 -21.69
CA LEU A 440 8.20 2.98 -22.58
C LEU A 440 8.20 1.71 -23.44
N CYS A 441 9.37 1.32 -23.96
CA CYS A 441 9.55 0.06 -24.67
C CYS A 441 9.17 -1.13 -23.78
N ASN A 442 9.71 -1.21 -22.55
CA ASN A 442 9.34 -2.25 -21.60
C ASN A 442 7.84 -2.26 -21.25
N TYR A 443 7.20 -1.10 -21.15
CA TYR A 443 5.76 -1.01 -20.93
C TYR A 443 5.00 -1.69 -22.07
N HIS A 444 5.28 -1.28 -23.32
CA HIS A 444 4.66 -1.88 -24.50
C HIS A 444 4.95 -3.38 -24.61
N MET A 445 6.17 -3.81 -24.28
CA MET A 445 6.50 -5.22 -24.21
C MET A 445 5.59 -5.94 -23.23
N ILE A 446 5.52 -5.50 -21.96
CA ILE A 446 4.74 -6.20 -20.92
C ILE A 446 3.24 -6.23 -21.22
N THR A 447 2.72 -5.20 -21.89
CA THR A 447 1.34 -5.14 -22.38
C THR A 447 1.13 -5.83 -23.74
N ALA A 448 2.08 -6.66 -24.17
CA ALA A 448 2.08 -7.39 -25.45
C ALA A 448 1.80 -6.54 -26.70
N ASP A 449 2.21 -5.26 -26.69
CA ASP A 449 2.18 -4.35 -27.83
C ASP A 449 3.58 -4.26 -28.45
N TYR A 450 4.06 -5.40 -28.98
CA TYR A 450 5.42 -5.51 -29.51
C TYR A 450 5.66 -4.59 -30.73
N ARG A 451 4.59 -4.18 -31.43
CA ARG A 451 4.67 -3.24 -32.55
C ARG A 451 5.09 -1.86 -32.06
N GLN A 452 4.39 -1.31 -31.07
CA GLN A 452 4.77 -0.03 -30.47
C GLN A 452 6.16 -0.11 -29.81
N ALA A 453 6.50 -1.23 -29.18
CA ALA A 453 7.85 -1.43 -28.64
C ALA A 453 8.93 -1.33 -29.74
N ALA A 454 8.70 -1.97 -30.89
CA ALA A 454 9.64 -1.98 -32.02
C ALA A 454 9.81 -0.61 -32.69
N GLU A 455 8.76 0.22 -32.73
CA GLU A 455 8.83 1.59 -33.27
C GLU A 455 9.85 2.47 -32.51
N LEU A 456 10.10 2.18 -31.23
CA LEU A 456 11.05 2.92 -30.39
C LEU A 456 12.51 2.49 -30.59
N HIS A 457 12.75 1.32 -31.20
CA HIS A 457 14.09 0.74 -31.28
C HIS A 457 15.08 1.60 -32.07
N GLY A 458 14.64 2.19 -33.18
CA GLY A 458 15.50 3.03 -34.02
C GLY A 458 15.98 4.29 -33.31
N GLU A 459 15.14 4.87 -32.45
CA GLU A 459 15.54 6.03 -31.64
C GLU A 459 16.53 5.65 -30.53
N LEU A 460 16.30 4.51 -29.86
CA LEU A 460 17.25 3.97 -28.89
C LEU A 460 18.62 3.74 -29.53
N GLU A 461 18.68 3.09 -30.70
CA GLU A 461 19.92 2.85 -31.46
C GLU A 461 20.62 4.15 -31.86
N ALA A 462 19.87 5.16 -32.31
CA ALA A 462 20.44 6.44 -32.69
C ALA A 462 21.12 7.13 -31.50
N ILE A 463 20.51 7.07 -30.31
CA ILE A 463 21.10 7.64 -29.08
C ILE A 463 22.34 6.83 -28.65
N GLU A 464 22.28 5.49 -28.71
CA GLU A 464 23.42 4.61 -28.41
C GLU A 464 24.64 4.91 -29.29
N GLN A 465 24.42 5.25 -30.56
CA GLN A 465 25.49 5.58 -31.51
C GLN A 465 26.03 7.00 -31.32
N ALA A 466 25.17 7.94 -30.90
CA ALA A 466 25.51 9.36 -30.79
C ALA A 466 26.10 9.75 -29.44
N HIS A 467 25.84 8.99 -28.37
CA HIS A 467 26.20 9.37 -27.00
C HIS A 467 26.82 8.22 -26.22
N GLU A 468 27.80 8.53 -25.37
CA GLU A 468 28.34 7.59 -24.38
C GLU A 468 27.38 7.49 -23.19
N LEU A 469 26.72 6.34 -23.05
CA LEU A 469 25.73 6.08 -22.01
C LEU A 469 26.34 5.31 -20.83
N ASP A 470 25.76 5.51 -19.65
CA ASP A 470 26.04 4.66 -18.49
C ASP A 470 25.77 3.17 -18.84
N PRO A 471 26.69 2.24 -18.49
CA PRO A 471 26.54 0.83 -18.86
C PRO A 471 25.24 0.17 -18.38
N VAL A 472 24.71 0.56 -17.21
CA VAL A 472 23.43 0.03 -16.69
C VAL A 472 22.29 0.46 -17.61
N LEU A 473 22.32 1.71 -18.05
CA LEU A 473 21.32 2.26 -18.95
C LEU A 473 21.38 1.58 -20.31
N LEU A 474 22.57 1.52 -20.92
CA LEU A 474 22.80 0.87 -22.22
C LEU A 474 22.33 -0.59 -22.23
N HIS A 475 22.72 -1.37 -21.21
CA HIS A 475 22.30 -2.78 -21.09
C HIS A 475 20.78 -2.94 -21.08
N SER A 476 20.08 -1.96 -20.53
CA SER A 476 18.63 -2.03 -20.36
C SER A 476 17.87 -1.80 -21.66
N GLY A 477 18.32 -0.86 -22.50
CA GLY A 477 17.73 -0.68 -23.83
C GLY A 477 18.07 -1.82 -24.78
N ILE A 478 19.30 -2.36 -24.72
CA ILE A 478 19.69 -3.58 -25.46
C ILE A 478 18.79 -4.76 -25.09
N PHE A 479 18.55 -5.00 -23.80
CA PHE A 479 17.69 -6.09 -23.37
C PHE A 479 16.23 -5.89 -23.81
N ALA A 480 15.68 -4.67 -23.67
CA ALA A 480 14.31 -4.36 -24.09
C ALA A 480 14.11 -4.74 -25.56
N ARG A 481 15.04 -4.30 -26.42
CA ARG A 481 15.07 -4.64 -27.85
C ARG A 481 15.19 -6.15 -28.09
N ALA A 482 16.07 -6.82 -27.35
CA ALA A 482 16.29 -8.25 -27.49
C ALA A 482 15.06 -9.09 -27.11
N TYR A 483 14.36 -8.67 -26.05
CA TYR A 483 13.14 -9.33 -25.59
C TYR A 483 11.99 -9.10 -26.57
N THR A 484 11.81 -7.88 -27.09
CA THR A 484 10.85 -7.62 -28.18
C THR A 484 11.14 -8.53 -29.38
N ALA A 485 12.41 -8.60 -29.82
CA ALA A 485 12.82 -9.45 -30.93
C ALA A 485 12.53 -10.95 -30.68
N PHE A 486 12.65 -11.42 -29.44
CA PHE A 486 12.31 -12.80 -29.10
C PHE A 486 10.82 -13.10 -29.33
N PHE A 487 9.91 -12.28 -28.81
CA PHE A 487 8.47 -12.53 -28.93
C PHE A 487 7.93 -12.32 -30.35
N THR A 488 8.50 -11.39 -31.11
CA THR A 488 8.19 -11.20 -32.55
C THR A 488 8.90 -12.21 -33.45
N ALA A 489 9.62 -13.17 -32.88
CA ALA A 489 10.32 -14.25 -33.57
C ALA A 489 11.48 -13.81 -34.49
N ASP A 490 12.08 -12.64 -34.27
CA ASP A 490 13.40 -12.26 -34.80
C ASP A 490 14.51 -12.82 -33.89
N LEU A 491 14.65 -14.16 -33.91
CA LEU A 491 15.57 -14.90 -33.05
C LEU A 491 17.04 -14.51 -33.29
N GLY A 492 17.38 -14.15 -34.53
CA GLY A 492 18.73 -13.73 -34.90
C GLY A 492 19.14 -12.43 -34.22
N SER A 493 18.27 -11.42 -34.24
CA SER A 493 18.51 -10.16 -33.51
C SER A 493 18.50 -10.36 -32.00
N ALA A 494 17.59 -11.20 -31.48
CA ALA A 494 17.53 -11.52 -30.05
C ALA A 494 18.87 -12.08 -29.54
N VAL A 495 19.46 -13.06 -30.24
CA VAL A 495 20.79 -13.60 -29.88
C VAL A 495 21.86 -12.52 -29.93
N ARG A 496 21.96 -11.78 -31.04
CA ARG A 496 23.03 -10.76 -31.22
C ARG A 496 22.98 -9.70 -30.13
N LEU A 497 21.79 -9.27 -29.70
CA LEU A 497 21.63 -8.28 -28.65
C LEU A 497 21.92 -8.86 -27.26
N LEU A 498 21.42 -10.06 -26.95
CA LEU A 498 21.68 -10.71 -25.66
C LEU A 498 23.17 -11.04 -25.45
N GLU A 499 23.89 -11.42 -26.51
CA GLU A 499 25.33 -11.71 -26.43
C GLU A 499 26.18 -10.46 -26.17
N GLN A 500 25.69 -9.26 -26.50
CA GLN A 500 26.36 -8.00 -26.18
C GLN A 500 26.35 -7.69 -24.67
N LEU A 501 25.45 -8.30 -23.90
CA LEU A 501 25.30 -8.05 -22.46
C LEU A 501 26.40 -8.78 -21.66
N ALA A 502 27.51 -8.08 -21.39
CA ALA A 502 28.64 -8.56 -20.58
C ALA A 502 28.27 -8.73 -19.09
N PRO A 503 29.00 -9.54 -18.28
CA PRO A 503 28.81 -9.56 -16.83
C PRO A 503 29.30 -8.22 -16.30
N SER A 504 28.42 -7.41 -15.75
CA SER A 504 28.81 -6.13 -15.15
C SER A 504 28.98 -6.32 -13.63
N GLU A 505 29.94 -5.62 -13.03
CA GLU A 505 30.04 -5.46 -11.57
C GLU A 505 28.77 -4.81 -10.95
N HIS A 506 27.88 -4.34 -11.83
CA HIS A 506 26.67 -3.61 -11.53
C HIS A 506 25.40 -4.47 -11.51
N GLU A 507 25.48 -5.81 -11.57
CA GLU A 507 24.27 -6.68 -11.54
C GLU A 507 23.30 -6.32 -10.41
N ARG A 508 23.84 -5.96 -9.24
CA ARG A 508 23.06 -5.47 -8.11
C ARG A 508 22.38 -4.13 -8.41
N SER A 509 23.10 -3.17 -8.98
CA SER A 509 22.58 -1.84 -9.35
C SER A 509 21.54 -1.90 -10.48
N VAL A 510 21.71 -2.81 -11.43
CA VAL A 510 20.80 -3.04 -12.55
C VAL A 510 19.49 -3.64 -12.04
N PHE A 511 19.55 -4.59 -11.10
CA PHE A 511 18.37 -5.11 -10.43
C PHE A 511 17.68 -4.06 -9.52
N HIS A 512 18.45 -3.24 -8.77
CA HIS A 512 17.91 -2.10 -8.00
C HIS A 512 17.16 -1.07 -8.87
N ALA A 513 17.46 -1.00 -10.16
CA ALA A 513 16.74 -0.18 -11.12
C ALA A 513 15.51 -0.88 -11.72
N ASN A 514 15.05 -2.03 -11.23
CA ASN A 514 13.99 -2.82 -11.88
C ASN A 514 14.32 -3.15 -13.35
N LEU A 515 15.60 -3.45 -13.64
CA LEU A 515 16.09 -3.71 -14.99
C LEU A 515 17.03 -4.95 -15.05
N PRO A 516 17.27 -5.52 -16.24
CA PRO A 516 17.90 -6.82 -16.44
C PRO A 516 19.41 -6.80 -16.21
N GLY A 517 19.88 -7.43 -15.12
CA GLY A 517 21.28 -7.88 -15.05
C GLY A 517 21.56 -8.99 -16.08
N ARG A 518 22.83 -9.35 -16.27
CA ARG A 518 23.23 -10.45 -17.18
C ARG A 518 22.53 -11.77 -16.84
N THR A 519 22.23 -12.00 -15.57
CA THR A 519 21.42 -13.15 -15.14
C THR A 519 20.10 -13.29 -15.93
N LEU A 520 19.35 -12.19 -16.14
CA LEU A 520 18.10 -12.23 -16.92
C LEU A 520 18.36 -12.42 -18.42
N ALA A 521 19.42 -11.82 -18.94
CA ALA A 521 19.84 -11.99 -20.33
C ALA A 521 20.20 -13.44 -20.65
N LEU A 522 20.98 -14.10 -19.79
CA LEU A 522 21.35 -15.51 -19.95
C LEU A 522 20.14 -16.44 -19.90
N GLY A 523 19.17 -16.15 -19.03
CA GLY A 523 17.93 -16.91 -18.96
C GLY A 523 17.11 -16.84 -20.24
N HIS A 524 17.03 -15.66 -20.86
CA HIS A 524 16.37 -15.48 -22.16
C HIS A 524 17.16 -16.11 -23.29
N LEU A 525 18.49 -15.96 -23.29
CA LEU A 525 19.37 -16.54 -24.29
C LEU A 525 19.21 -18.07 -24.32
N ALA A 526 19.13 -18.70 -23.15
CA ALA A 526 18.89 -20.13 -23.02
C ALA A 526 17.59 -20.58 -23.72
N CYS A 527 16.51 -19.78 -23.59
CA CYS A 527 15.25 -20.05 -24.27
C CYS A 527 15.39 -19.86 -25.79
N VAL A 528 16.00 -18.77 -26.23
CA VAL A 528 16.21 -18.46 -27.66
C VAL A 528 17.05 -19.57 -28.32
N ARG A 529 18.15 -19.99 -27.68
CA ARG A 529 19.02 -21.08 -28.16
C ARG A 529 18.26 -22.39 -28.30
N TRP A 530 17.39 -22.72 -27.34
CA TRP A 530 16.55 -23.91 -27.48
C TRP A 530 15.61 -23.81 -28.67
N VAL A 531 14.91 -22.68 -28.87
CA VAL A 531 13.99 -22.49 -30.01
C VAL A 531 14.75 -22.61 -31.34
N MET A 532 15.95 -22.06 -31.42
CA MET A 532 16.84 -22.15 -32.58
C MET A 532 17.46 -23.53 -32.81
N GLY A 533 17.23 -24.52 -31.93
CA GLY A 533 17.72 -25.89 -32.11
C GLY A 533 19.00 -26.27 -31.36
N ASP A 534 19.60 -25.35 -30.61
CA ASP A 534 20.87 -25.55 -29.87
C ASP A 534 20.60 -25.94 -28.40
N ALA A 535 20.20 -27.19 -28.20
CA ALA A 535 19.76 -27.68 -26.90
C ALA A 535 20.90 -27.79 -25.86
N GLU A 536 22.12 -28.11 -26.29
CA GLU A 536 23.27 -28.22 -25.37
C GLU A 536 23.66 -26.85 -24.84
N ARG A 537 23.75 -25.85 -25.71
CA ARG A 537 24.08 -24.48 -25.32
C ARG A 537 22.99 -23.86 -24.46
N ALA A 538 21.71 -24.13 -24.77
CA ALA A 538 20.58 -23.70 -23.94
C ALA A 538 20.71 -24.17 -22.48
N LEU A 539 21.12 -25.42 -22.26
CA LEU A 539 21.33 -25.94 -20.90
C LEU A 539 22.53 -25.30 -20.20
N ALA A 540 23.62 -25.11 -20.92
CA ALA A 540 24.80 -24.45 -20.39
C ALA A 540 24.47 -23.01 -19.94
N GLU A 541 23.69 -22.27 -20.72
CA GLU A 541 23.25 -20.91 -20.41
C GLU A 541 22.27 -20.86 -19.22
N ALA A 542 21.34 -21.83 -19.14
CA ALA A 542 20.46 -21.95 -17.97
C ALA A 542 21.22 -22.29 -16.69
N GLN A 543 22.25 -23.14 -16.76
CA GLN A 543 23.10 -23.43 -15.61
C GLN A 543 23.95 -22.21 -15.23
N ALA A 544 24.52 -21.51 -16.22
CA ALA A 544 25.27 -20.28 -15.99
C ALA A 544 24.41 -19.19 -15.33
N THR A 545 23.11 -19.15 -15.64
CA THR A 545 22.14 -18.26 -14.98
C THR A 545 22.07 -18.53 -13.47
N ILE A 546 21.96 -19.80 -13.07
CA ILE A 546 21.91 -20.20 -11.65
C ILE A 546 23.22 -19.89 -10.94
N ASP A 547 24.35 -20.24 -11.58
CA ASP A 547 25.67 -20.02 -11.01
C ASP A 547 25.95 -18.53 -10.80
N LEU A 548 25.50 -17.69 -11.75
CA LEU A 548 25.62 -16.23 -11.64
C LEU A 548 24.69 -15.68 -10.56
N ALA A 549 23.42 -16.08 -10.57
CA ALA A 549 22.45 -15.70 -9.55
C ALA A 549 22.95 -15.98 -8.13
N ALA A 550 23.55 -17.16 -7.90
CA ALA A 550 24.10 -17.55 -6.59
C ALA A 550 25.25 -16.64 -6.11
N ARG A 551 26.00 -16.01 -7.03
CA ARG A 551 27.12 -15.11 -6.71
C ARG A 551 26.70 -13.66 -6.45
N THR A 552 25.49 -13.27 -6.86
CA THR A 552 25.04 -11.86 -6.77
C THR A 552 24.63 -11.42 -5.36
N GLY A 553 24.26 -12.36 -4.49
CA GLY A 553 23.68 -12.06 -3.18
C GLY A 553 22.29 -11.41 -3.22
N VAL A 554 21.66 -11.30 -4.40
CA VAL A 554 20.30 -10.77 -4.56
C VAL A 554 19.29 -11.94 -4.40
N PRO A 555 18.42 -11.95 -3.37
CA PRO A 555 17.61 -13.13 -3.01
C PRO A 555 16.69 -13.66 -4.12
N VAL A 556 16.32 -12.79 -5.07
CA VAL A 556 15.37 -13.08 -6.15
C VAL A 556 15.96 -13.76 -7.38
N LEU A 557 17.23 -13.48 -7.71
CA LEU A 557 17.85 -13.95 -8.94
C LEU A 557 17.94 -15.49 -9.00
N PRO A 558 18.13 -16.22 -7.89
CA PRO A 558 18.07 -17.68 -7.90
C PRO A 558 16.72 -18.22 -8.40
N ALA A 559 15.61 -17.57 -8.07
CA ALA A 559 14.27 -18.00 -8.51
C ALA A 559 14.12 -18.00 -10.03
N LEU A 560 14.64 -16.96 -10.67
CA LEU A 560 14.67 -16.84 -12.11
C LEU A 560 15.44 -17.99 -12.78
N GLY A 561 16.61 -18.35 -12.26
CA GLY A 561 17.41 -19.46 -12.79
C GLY A 561 16.66 -20.79 -12.75
N HIS A 562 15.98 -21.08 -11.64
CA HIS A 562 15.17 -22.29 -11.50
C HIS A 562 13.96 -22.32 -12.42
N VAL A 563 13.27 -21.18 -12.61
CA VAL A 563 12.14 -21.08 -13.56
C VAL A 563 12.60 -21.29 -14.99
N VAL A 564 13.71 -20.67 -15.42
CA VAL A 564 14.29 -20.89 -16.76
C VAL A 564 14.63 -22.36 -16.97
N ARG A 565 15.22 -23.01 -15.96
CA ARG A 565 15.57 -24.43 -16.05
C ARG A 565 14.32 -25.30 -16.14
N ALA A 566 13.31 -25.06 -15.31
CA ALA A 566 12.01 -25.75 -15.38
C ALA A 566 11.35 -25.58 -16.76
N ARG A 567 11.38 -24.37 -17.32
CA ARG A 567 10.92 -24.06 -18.67
C ARG A 567 11.62 -24.90 -19.73
N LEU A 568 12.96 -24.97 -19.71
CA LEU A 568 13.70 -25.79 -20.66
C LEU A 568 13.42 -27.29 -20.50
N ARG A 569 13.30 -27.79 -19.26
CA ARG A 569 12.92 -29.20 -19.00
C ARG A 569 11.55 -29.52 -19.60
N TYR A 570 10.59 -28.62 -19.43
CA TYR A 570 9.26 -28.72 -20.03
C TYR A 570 9.34 -28.73 -21.56
N LEU A 571 10.00 -27.74 -22.17
CA LEU A 571 10.11 -27.59 -23.62
C LEU A 571 10.79 -28.80 -24.29
N ARG A 572 11.81 -29.37 -23.64
CA ARG A 572 12.53 -30.58 -24.10
C ARG A 572 11.78 -31.89 -23.89
N ARG A 573 10.70 -31.88 -23.10
CA ARG A 573 9.99 -33.10 -22.65
C ARG A 573 10.90 -34.06 -21.89
N ASP A 574 11.75 -33.54 -21.01
CA ASP A 574 12.69 -34.34 -20.21
C ASP A 574 11.94 -35.35 -19.30
N PRO A 575 12.62 -36.43 -18.84
CA PRO A 575 12.04 -37.41 -17.95
C PRO A 575 11.41 -36.79 -16.70
N LEU A 576 10.22 -37.29 -16.32
CA LEU A 576 9.38 -36.68 -15.29
C LEU A 576 10.08 -36.44 -13.94
N PRO A 577 10.89 -37.37 -13.39
CA PRO A 577 11.59 -37.13 -12.12
C PRO A 577 12.53 -35.92 -12.15
N ILE A 578 13.17 -35.65 -13.29
CA ILE A 578 14.09 -34.53 -13.45
C ILE A 578 13.31 -33.22 -13.54
N ALA A 579 12.27 -33.19 -14.38
CA ALA A 579 11.49 -31.97 -14.59
C ALA A 579 10.70 -31.56 -13.34
N GLU A 580 10.26 -32.52 -12.53
CA GLU A 580 9.51 -32.27 -11.30
C GLU A 580 10.37 -31.69 -10.18
N VAL A 581 11.60 -32.19 -9.99
CA VAL A 581 12.54 -31.62 -9.03
C VAL A 581 12.77 -30.15 -9.32
N GLU A 582 12.94 -29.80 -10.59
CA GLU A 582 13.11 -28.41 -11.02
C GLU A 582 11.87 -27.55 -10.80
N ALA A 583 10.68 -28.08 -11.10
CA ALA A 583 9.44 -27.35 -10.91
C ALA A 583 9.14 -27.09 -9.42
N ILE A 584 9.37 -28.07 -8.55
CA ILE A 584 9.22 -27.92 -7.09
C ILE A 584 10.20 -26.88 -6.57
N GLU A 585 11.46 -26.96 -7.00
CA GLU A 585 12.48 -26.00 -6.60
C GLU A 585 12.10 -24.58 -7.03
N ALA A 586 11.69 -24.40 -8.29
CA ALA A 586 11.22 -23.11 -8.79
C ALA A 586 10.06 -22.53 -7.97
N VAL A 587 9.08 -23.34 -7.56
CA VAL A 587 7.98 -22.91 -6.69
C VAL A 587 8.48 -22.53 -5.30
N ARG A 588 9.45 -23.29 -4.75
CA ARG A 588 10.02 -23.03 -3.41
C ARG A 588 10.70 -21.68 -3.33
N VAL A 589 11.43 -21.28 -4.37
CA VAL A 589 12.22 -20.04 -4.38
C VAL A 589 11.49 -18.85 -4.99
N ALA A 590 10.42 -19.05 -5.75
CA ALA A 590 9.65 -17.97 -6.37
C ALA A 590 8.79 -17.20 -5.35
N ALA A 591 9.20 -15.97 -5.04
CA ALA A 591 8.41 -15.05 -4.23
C ALA A 591 7.19 -14.50 -5.02
N PRO A 592 6.06 -14.16 -4.34
CA PRO A 592 4.80 -13.77 -5.00
C PRO A 592 4.86 -12.49 -5.85
N ASP A 593 5.85 -11.63 -5.59
CA ASP A 593 5.96 -10.26 -6.09
C ASP A 593 6.58 -10.12 -7.49
N LEU A 594 7.09 -11.21 -8.08
CA LEU A 594 7.95 -11.13 -9.28
C LEU A 594 7.32 -11.69 -10.55
N GLY A 595 6.05 -12.09 -10.52
CA GLY A 595 5.35 -12.66 -11.69
C GLY A 595 5.85 -14.03 -12.15
N LEU A 596 6.98 -14.52 -11.63
CA LEU A 596 7.56 -15.84 -11.93
C LEU A 596 6.82 -17.00 -11.25
N GLN A 597 6.04 -16.70 -10.21
CA GLN A 597 5.36 -17.72 -9.41
C GLN A 597 4.26 -18.46 -10.20
N THR A 598 3.51 -17.76 -11.06
CA THR A 598 2.51 -18.37 -11.93
C THR A 598 3.16 -19.43 -12.82
N GLU A 599 4.29 -19.10 -13.44
CA GLU A 599 4.98 -20.00 -14.35
C GLU A 599 5.57 -21.22 -13.63
N ALA A 600 6.21 -21.00 -12.48
CA ALA A 600 6.70 -22.08 -11.63
C ALA A 600 5.56 -23.04 -11.21
N LYS A 601 4.42 -22.49 -10.78
CA LYS A 601 3.22 -23.27 -10.43
C LYS A 601 2.66 -24.03 -11.63
N ALA A 602 2.68 -23.45 -12.82
CA ALA A 602 2.23 -24.12 -14.04
C ALA A 602 3.11 -25.33 -14.39
N PHE A 603 4.44 -25.21 -14.30
CA PHE A 603 5.35 -26.34 -14.51
C PHE A 603 5.17 -27.43 -13.44
N ALA A 604 4.95 -27.05 -12.18
CA ALA A 604 4.67 -28.01 -11.11
C ALA A 604 3.34 -28.74 -11.34
N LEU A 605 2.31 -28.02 -11.78
CA LEU A 605 1.02 -28.60 -12.13
C LEU A 605 1.12 -29.54 -13.32
N TRP A 606 1.91 -29.18 -14.34
CA TRP A 606 2.22 -30.05 -15.48
C TRP A 606 2.91 -31.35 -15.04
N ALA A 607 3.91 -31.28 -14.17
CA ALA A 607 4.56 -32.47 -13.63
C ALA A 607 3.56 -33.36 -12.86
N LYS A 608 2.68 -32.75 -12.05
CA LYS A 608 1.66 -33.46 -11.28
C LYS A 608 0.64 -34.17 -12.19
N ALA A 609 0.14 -33.49 -13.21
CA ALA A 609 -0.86 -34.02 -14.15
C ALA A 609 -0.35 -35.24 -14.95
N ARG A 610 0.97 -35.37 -15.15
CA ARG A 610 1.57 -36.54 -15.80
C ARG A 610 1.64 -37.77 -14.91
N ARG A 611 1.51 -37.62 -13.58
CA ARG A 611 1.46 -38.75 -12.63
C ARG A 611 0.04 -39.25 -12.44
N ALA A 612 -0.91 -38.32 -12.29
CA ALA A 612 -2.30 -38.63 -12.05
C ALA A 612 -3.19 -37.53 -12.68
N PRO A 613 -4.35 -37.90 -13.26
CA PRO A 613 -5.31 -36.93 -13.74
C PRO A 613 -5.74 -35.97 -12.62
N LEU A 614 -5.79 -34.68 -12.92
CA LEU A 614 -6.21 -33.63 -11.99
C LEU A 614 -7.66 -33.21 -12.23
N SER A 615 -8.34 -32.77 -11.18
CA SER A 615 -9.67 -32.18 -11.32
C SER A 615 -9.58 -30.79 -11.96
N LEU A 616 -10.68 -30.31 -12.57
CA LEU A 616 -10.75 -28.93 -13.04
C LEU A 616 -10.62 -27.92 -11.90
N GLU A 617 -11.04 -28.28 -10.68
CA GLU A 617 -10.91 -27.43 -9.50
C GLU A 617 -9.44 -27.20 -9.12
N GLU A 618 -8.59 -28.22 -9.25
CA GLU A 618 -7.14 -28.09 -9.01
C GLU A 618 -6.44 -27.22 -10.08
N ILE A 619 -6.96 -27.20 -11.30
CA ILE A 619 -6.37 -26.46 -12.43
C ILE A 619 -6.92 -25.01 -12.49
N ARG A 620 -8.14 -24.79 -12.00
CA ARG A 620 -8.90 -23.53 -12.09
C ARG A 620 -8.10 -22.28 -11.70
N PRO A 621 -7.33 -22.24 -10.60
CA PRO A 621 -6.63 -21.02 -10.20
C PRO A 621 -5.65 -20.48 -11.26
N LEU A 622 -4.97 -21.38 -11.98
CA LEU A 622 -4.04 -20.97 -13.05
C LEU A 622 -4.77 -20.64 -14.35
N LEU A 623 -5.93 -21.25 -14.60
CA LEU A 623 -6.78 -20.87 -15.74
C LEU A 623 -7.35 -19.46 -15.54
N ASP A 624 -7.77 -19.13 -14.33
CA ASP A 624 -8.30 -17.80 -14.01
C ASP A 624 -7.19 -16.73 -14.12
N ASP A 625 -5.97 -17.03 -13.65
CA ASP A 625 -4.80 -16.15 -13.82
C ASP A 625 -4.47 -15.93 -15.31
N LEU A 626 -4.47 -17.00 -16.12
CA LEU A 626 -4.27 -16.89 -17.57
C LEU A 626 -5.39 -16.10 -18.25
N ASN A 627 -6.66 -16.36 -17.93
CA ASN A 627 -7.79 -15.65 -18.52
C ASN A 627 -7.73 -14.15 -18.21
N GLN A 628 -7.30 -13.80 -17.00
CA GLN A 628 -7.07 -12.42 -16.63
C GLN A 628 -5.94 -11.79 -17.46
N ARG A 629 -4.81 -12.48 -17.64
CA ARG A 629 -3.69 -12.01 -18.49
C ARG A 629 -4.09 -11.81 -19.94
N LEU A 630 -4.97 -12.67 -20.49
CA LEU A 630 -5.49 -12.52 -21.85
C LEU A 630 -6.41 -11.30 -21.97
N THR A 631 -7.21 -11.02 -20.94
CA THR A 631 -8.14 -9.87 -20.92
C THR A 631 -7.39 -8.55 -20.75
N GLU A 632 -6.36 -8.54 -19.91
CA GLU A 632 -5.55 -7.35 -19.60
C GLU A 632 -4.38 -7.15 -20.58
N VAL A 633 -4.25 -8.04 -21.56
CA VAL A 633 -3.18 -8.08 -22.58
C VAL A 633 -1.79 -8.09 -21.95
N SER A 634 -1.28 -9.29 -21.63
CA SER A 634 0.01 -9.49 -20.96
C SER A 634 0.94 -10.49 -21.65
N THR A 635 2.25 -10.27 -21.54
CA THR A 635 3.31 -11.17 -22.08
C THR A 635 3.27 -12.60 -21.53
N CYS A 636 3.94 -13.50 -22.26
CA CYS A 636 4.13 -14.91 -21.91
C CYS A 636 2.84 -15.73 -21.82
N SER A 637 1.70 -15.16 -22.23
CA SER A 637 0.41 -15.83 -22.20
C SER A 637 0.39 -17.05 -23.12
N THR A 638 1.15 -17.03 -24.22
CA THR A 638 1.23 -18.16 -25.15
C THR A 638 1.95 -19.37 -24.55
N LEU A 639 3.10 -19.16 -23.88
CA LEU A 639 3.85 -20.22 -23.21
C LEU A 639 3.07 -20.80 -22.03
N LEU A 640 2.48 -19.94 -21.19
CA LEU A 640 1.67 -20.40 -20.05
C LEU A 640 0.44 -21.18 -20.53
N GLY A 641 -0.25 -20.67 -21.55
CA GLY A 641 -1.36 -21.35 -22.21
C GLY A 641 -0.97 -22.73 -22.72
N GLN A 642 0.19 -22.85 -23.38
CA GLN A 642 0.71 -24.13 -23.85
C GLN A 642 0.85 -25.15 -22.71
N VAL A 643 1.42 -24.75 -21.57
CA VAL A 643 1.60 -25.63 -20.40
C VAL A 643 0.25 -26.09 -19.85
N LEU A 644 -0.72 -25.18 -19.73
CA LEU A 644 -2.06 -25.50 -19.20
C LEU A 644 -2.88 -26.37 -20.17
N ILE A 645 -2.71 -26.20 -21.49
CA ILE A 645 -3.30 -27.10 -22.49
C ILE A 645 -2.78 -28.54 -22.28
N ASP A 646 -1.47 -28.71 -22.05
CA ASP A 646 -0.90 -30.03 -21.77
C ASP A 646 -1.41 -30.62 -20.45
N VAL A 647 -1.55 -29.80 -19.39
CA VAL A 647 -2.13 -30.22 -18.10
C VAL A 647 -3.57 -30.74 -18.28
N LEU A 648 -4.40 -29.99 -19.00
CA LEU A 648 -5.79 -30.34 -19.27
C LEU A 648 -5.89 -31.65 -20.07
N ARG A 649 -5.05 -31.81 -21.10
CA ARG A 649 -5.00 -33.04 -21.91
C ARG A 649 -4.57 -34.24 -21.09
N ALA A 650 -3.49 -34.12 -20.31
CA ALA A 650 -3.01 -35.20 -19.44
C ALA A 650 -4.05 -35.61 -18.39
N SER A 651 -4.92 -34.69 -18.00
CA SER A 651 -6.00 -34.90 -17.03
C SER A 651 -7.34 -35.34 -17.64
N GLY A 652 -7.42 -35.52 -18.96
CA GLY A 652 -8.64 -35.98 -19.64
C GLY A 652 -9.68 -34.89 -19.97
N HIS A 653 -9.36 -33.60 -19.78
CA HIS A 653 -10.26 -32.47 -20.04
C HIS A 653 -10.16 -31.97 -21.49
N ALA A 654 -10.41 -32.85 -22.46
CA ALA A 654 -10.15 -32.57 -23.88
C ALA A 654 -10.93 -31.36 -24.43
N ALA A 655 -12.20 -31.19 -24.05
CA ALA A 655 -13.02 -30.07 -24.52
C ALA A 655 -12.47 -28.71 -24.05
N GLU A 656 -12.07 -28.64 -22.78
CA GLU A 656 -11.48 -27.43 -22.21
C GLU A 656 -10.09 -27.13 -22.81
N ALA A 657 -9.29 -28.18 -23.05
CA ALA A 657 -8.01 -28.04 -23.73
C ALA A 657 -8.18 -27.47 -25.15
N SER A 658 -9.17 -27.92 -25.91
CA SER A 658 -9.44 -27.39 -27.26
C SER A 658 -9.98 -25.97 -27.25
N ARG A 659 -10.84 -25.61 -26.28
CA ARG A 659 -11.30 -24.23 -26.08
C ARG A 659 -10.11 -23.31 -25.83
N LEU A 660 -9.27 -23.67 -24.87
CA LEU A 660 -8.09 -22.88 -24.51
C LEU A 660 -7.09 -22.77 -25.68
N THR A 661 -6.84 -23.84 -26.43
CA THR A 661 -5.99 -23.78 -27.64
C THR A 661 -6.48 -22.71 -28.62
N GLY A 662 -7.79 -22.64 -28.88
CA GLY A 662 -8.37 -21.64 -29.77
C GLY A 662 -8.14 -20.20 -29.27
N GLU A 663 -8.41 -19.97 -27.99
CA GLU A 663 -8.25 -18.66 -27.34
C GLU A 663 -6.79 -18.17 -27.39
N ILE A 664 -5.84 -19.05 -27.11
CA ILE A 664 -4.41 -18.69 -27.10
C ILE A 664 -3.88 -18.44 -28.51
N ILE A 665 -4.32 -19.21 -29.52
CA ILE A 665 -3.95 -18.93 -30.92
C ILE A 665 -4.50 -17.58 -31.37
N SER A 666 -5.77 -17.28 -31.06
CA SER A 666 -6.36 -15.98 -31.37
C SER A 666 -5.59 -14.84 -30.72
N PHE A 667 -5.20 -15.00 -29.45
CA PHE A 667 -4.37 -14.02 -28.75
C PHE A 667 -3.00 -13.82 -29.41
N ALA A 668 -2.31 -14.91 -29.77
CA ALA A 668 -0.99 -14.84 -30.36
C ALA A 668 -1.01 -14.08 -31.70
N ILE A 669 -2.03 -14.34 -32.52
CA ILE A 669 -2.22 -13.67 -33.82
C ILE A 669 -2.59 -12.20 -33.63
N SER A 670 -3.47 -11.86 -32.69
CA SER A 670 -3.92 -10.47 -32.52
C SER A 670 -2.85 -9.55 -31.94
N HIS A 671 -1.88 -10.11 -31.22
CA HIS A 671 -0.81 -9.36 -30.53
C HIS A 671 0.59 -9.60 -31.12
N ASP A 672 0.70 -10.27 -32.27
CA ASP A 672 1.98 -10.59 -32.92
C ASP A 672 2.97 -11.40 -32.02
N GLU A 673 2.46 -12.14 -31.01
CA GLU A 673 3.26 -13.01 -30.13
C GLU A 673 3.60 -14.34 -30.82
N SER A 674 4.55 -14.27 -31.75
CA SER A 674 4.72 -15.28 -32.79
C SER A 674 5.62 -16.46 -32.41
N VAL A 675 6.47 -16.32 -31.38
CA VAL A 675 7.52 -17.31 -31.06
C VAL A 675 6.99 -18.71 -30.74
N PHE A 676 5.85 -18.83 -30.05
CA PHE A 676 5.24 -20.12 -29.70
C PHE A 676 4.02 -20.47 -30.55
N LEU A 677 3.63 -19.63 -31.51
CA LEU A 677 2.51 -19.89 -32.41
C LEU A 677 2.67 -21.20 -33.22
N PRO A 678 3.86 -21.55 -33.76
CA PRO A 678 4.04 -22.85 -34.43
C PRO A 678 3.69 -24.05 -33.54
N GLU A 679 4.04 -23.98 -32.26
CA GLU A 679 3.77 -25.06 -31.32
C GLU A 679 2.27 -25.16 -30.96
N LEU A 680 1.58 -24.03 -30.84
CA LEU A 680 0.14 -23.99 -30.58
C LEU A 680 -0.66 -24.56 -31.77
N LEU A 681 -0.28 -24.20 -33.00
CA LEU A 681 -0.85 -24.79 -34.22
C LEU A 681 -0.62 -26.30 -34.28
N ARG A 682 0.59 -26.76 -33.96
CA ARG A 682 0.90 -28.18 -33.85
C ARG A 682 0.01 -28.87 -32.81
N ILE A 683 -0.19 -28.28 -31.63
CA ILE A 683 -1.08 -28.82 -30.60
C ILE A 683 -2.55 -28.87 -31.07
N ARG A 684 -3.04 -27.86 -31.79
CA ARG A 684 -4.38 -27.88 -32.39
C ARG A 684 -4.54 -29.01 -33.39
N GLY A 685 -3.53 -29.22 -34.24
CA GLY A 685 -3.47 -30.33 -35.18
C GLY A 685 -3.59 -31.68 -34.49
N GLU A 686 -2.85 -31.90 -33.39
CA GLU A 686 -2.94 -33.14 -32.60
C GLU A 686 -4.33 -33.39 -32.03
N GLN A 687 -5.03 -32.34 -31.59
CA GLN A 687 -6.35 -32.46 -30.99
C GLN A 687 -7.42 -32.93 -31.99
N VAL A 688 -7.25 -32.61 -33.28
CA VAL A 688 -8.20 -32.97 -34.34
C VAL A 688 -7.70 -34.11 -35.23
N GLU A 689 -6.47 -34.59 -35.07
CA GLU A 689 -5.85 -35.58 -35.97
C GLU A 689 -6.71 -36.82 -36.19
N ARG A 690 -7.34 -37.35 -35.13
CA ARG A 690 -8.17 -38.55 -35.21
C ARG A 690 -9.54 -38.31 -35.85
N THR A 691 -10.09 -37.12 -35.69
CA THR A 691 -11.47 -36.79 -36.11
C THR A 691 -11.51 -36.08 -37.46
N ASN A 692 -10.47 -35.30 -37.78
CA ASN A 692 -10.30 -34.57 -39.03
C ASN A 692 -8.81 -34.50 -39.44
N PRO A 693 -8.27 -35.58 -40.04
CA PRO A 693 -6.88 -35.65 -40.50
C PRO A 693 -6.49 -34.53 -41.47
N ALA A 694 -7.42 -34.05 -42.30
CA ALA A 694 -7.16 -32.97 -43.25
C ALA A 694 -6.92 -31.63 -42.55
N ALA A 695 -7.73 -31.32 -41.52
CA ALA A 695 -7.52 -30.13 -40.70
C ALA A 695 -6.20 -30.23 -39.91
N ALA A 696 -5.87 -31.40 -39.36
CA ALA A 696 -4.59 -31.60 -38.68
C ALA A 696 -3.38 -31.40 -39.61
N ALA A 697 -3.44 -31.93 -40.84
CA ALA A 697 -2.39 -31.73 -41.83
C ALA A 697 -2.20 -30.25 -42.18
N LYS A 698 -3.29 -29.49 -42.29
CA LYS A 698 -3.23 -28.03 -42.52
C LYS A 698 -2.50 -27.32 -41.38
N ASP A 699 -2.89 -27.61 -40.14
CA ASP A 699 -2.27 -27.01 -38.95
C ASP A 699 -0.78 -27.37 -38.84
N TYR A 700 -0.39 -28.61 -39.13
CA TYR A 700 1.01 -29.03 -39.13
C TYR A 700 1.84 -28.36 -40.23
N LEU A 701 1.27 -28.17 -41.42
CA LEU A 701 1.94 -27.46 -42.52
C LEU A 701 2.13 -25.98 -42.20
N GLU A 702 1.10 -25.32 -41.65
CA GLU A 702 1.17 -23.93 -41.23
C GLU A 702 2.20 -23.73 -40.11
N ALA A 703 2.21 -24.63 -39.10
CA ALA A 703 3.23 -24.66 -38.07
C ALA A 703 4.65 -24.82 -38.63
N LEU A 704 4.82 -25.73 -39.61
CA LEU A 704 6.11 -25.97 -40.25
C LEU A 704 6.60 -24.76 -41.04
N GLU A 705 5.71 -24.12 -41.80
CA GLU A 705 6.03 -22.91 -42.56
C GLU A 705 6.46 -21.77 -41.65
N LEU A 706 5.68 -21.47 -40.60
CA LEU A 706 6.00 -20.43 -39.62
C LEU A 706 7.31 -20.72 -38.87
N ALA A 707 7.55 -21.97 -38.48
CA ALA A 707 8.81 -22.33 -37.82
C ALA A 707 10.03 -22.14 -38.73
N ARG A 708 9.89 -22.39 -40.04
CA ARG A 708 10.97 -22.17 -41.02
C ARG A 708 11.24 -20.70 -41.26
N THR A 709 10.20 -19.89 -41.44
CA THR A 709 10.36 -18.46 -41.71
C THR A 709 10.99 -17.72 -40.52
N THR A 710 10.72 -18.18 -39.30
CA THR A 710 11.26 -17.60 -38.05
C THR A 710 12.58 -18.24 -37.60
N GLY A 711 13.05 -19.30 -38.26
CA GLY A 711 14.28 -20.02 -37.87
C GLY A 711 14.14 -20.84 -36.57
N ALA A 712 12.91 -21.16 -36.14
CA ALA A 712 12.61 -21.93 -34.94
C ALA A 712 12.80 -23.45 -35.17
N GLN A 713 14.06 -23.88 -35.37
CA GLN A 713 14.40 -25.26 -35.76
C GLN A 713 13.85 -26.35 -34.83
N SER A 714 13.79 -26.09 -33.52
CA SER A 714 13.20 -27.05 -32.56
C SER A 714 11.71 -27.24 -32.79
N LEU A 715 10.98 -26.17 -33.12
CA LEU A 715 9.55 -26.22 -33.41
C LEU A 715 9.30 -26.83 -34.80
N GLU A 716 10.16 -26.51 -35.78
CA GLU A 716 10.13 -27.11 -37.11
C GLU A 716 10.21 -28.64 -37.03
N ARG A 717 11.19 -29.16 -36.30
CA ARG A 717 11.39 -30.61 -36.13
C ARG A 717 10.14 -31.29 -35.59
N ARG A 718 9.52 -30.70 -34.55
CA ARG A 718 8.32 -31.25 -33.92
C ARG A 718 7.11 -31.23 -34.86
N ALA A 719 6.89 -30.13 -35.60
CA ALA A 719 5.82 -30.07 -36.59
C ALA A 719 6.03 -31.11 -37.72
N MET A 720 7.27 -31.29 -38.16
CA MET A 720 7.64 -32.28 -39.19
C MET A 720 7.43 -33.72 -38.71
N GLU A 721 7.76 -34.04 -37.47
CA GLU A 721 7.52 -35.35 -36.85
C GLU A 721 6.03 -35.70 -36.84
N ASN A 722 5.18 -34.79 -36.36
CA ASN A 722 3.72 -34.96 -36.37
C ASN A 722 3.16 -35.13 -37.79
N LEU A 723 3.58 -34.28 -38.74
CA LEU A 723 3.14 -34.39 -40.13
C LEU A 723 3.55 -35.74 -40.77
N SER A 724 4.77 -36.20 -40.49
CA SER A 724 5.27 -37.48 -40.98
C SER A 724 4.51 -38.66 -40.39
N ALA A 725 4.19 -38.61 -39.09
CA ALA A 725 3.39 -39.63 -38.42
C ALA A 725 1.96 -39.72 -38.99
N LEU A 726 1.35 -38.58 -39.29
CA LEU A 726 0.03 -38.51 -39.92
C LEU A 726 0.04 -39.13 -41.33
N GLN A 727 1.04 -38.81 -42.14
CA GLN A 727 1.21 -39.38 -43.48
C GLN A 727 1.47 -40.89 -43.46
N ALA A 728 2.28 -41.37 -42.51
CA ALA A 728 2.53 -42.80 -42.33
C ALA A 728 1.23 -43.55 -41.97
N SER A 729 0.42 -42.98 -41.08
CA SER A 729 -0.88 -43.54 -40.68
C SER A 729 -1.86 -43.59 -41.86
N ALA A 730 -1.91 -42.55 -42.70
CA ALA A 730 -2.73 -42.53 -43.91
C ALA A 730 -2.31 -43.60 -44.93
N ARG A 731 -0.99 -43.81 -45.11
CA ARG A 731 -0.45 -44.86 -46.01
C ARG A 731 -0.76 -46.27 -45.49
N ALA A 732 -0.68 -46.49 -44.18
CA ALA A 732 -1.02 -47.78 -43.56
C ALA A 732 -2.53 -48.09 -43.64
N GLY A 733 -3.40 -47.08 -43.49
CA GLY A 733 -4.86 -47.23 -43.64
C GLY A 733 -5.36 -47.43 -45.07
N GLY A 734 -4.57 -47.01 -46.08
CA GLY A 734 -4.87 -47.23 -47.50
C GLY A 734 -4.51 -48.63 -48.05
N ALA A 735 -3.85 -49.46 -47.25
CA ALA A 735 -3.41 -50.81 -47.63
C ALA A 735 -4.32 -51.90 -47.01
N ALA A 736 -5.61 -51.92 -47.35
CA ALA A 736 -6.46 -53.11 -47.18
C ALA A 736 -6.54 -53.88 -48.52
N PRO A 737 -6.48 -55.22 -48.53
CA PRO A 737 -6.22 -55.98 -49.74
C PRO A 737 -7.41 -55.93 -50.71
N ARG A 738 -7.14 -55.64 -51.98
CA ARG A 738 -8.04 -55.95 -53.10
C ARG A 738 -8.41 -57.44 -53.01
N ARG A 739 -9.60 -57.76 -52.48
CA ARG A 739 -10.21 -59.08 -52.67
C ARG A 739 -10.40 -59.29 -54.16
N GLY A 740 -9.54 -60.12 -54.74
CA GLY A 740 -9.67 -60.59 -56.10
C GLY A 740 -10.97 -61.38 -56.24
N SER A 741 -11.87 -60.87 -57.08
CA SER A 741 -12.86 -61.71 -57.73
C SER A 741 -12.16 -62.47 -58.86
N ARG A 742 -11.88 -63.76 -58.64
CA ARG A 742 -11.76 -64.71 -59.74
C ARG A 742 -12.58 -65.96 -59.43
N ARG A 743 -13.55 -66.16 -60.32
CA ARG A 743 -14.38 -67.35 -60.53
C ARG A 743 -13.54 -68.64 -60.47
N THR A 744 -14.07 -69.66 -59.80
CA THR A 744 -14.76 -70.82 -60.40
C THR A 744 -15.50 -71.56 -59.31
#